data_AF-A0A9P6WQ98-F1
#
_entry.id   AF-A0A9P6WQ98-F1
#
_cell.length_a   1.000
_cell.length_b   1.000
_cell.length_c   1.000
_cell.angle_alpha   90.00
_cell.angle_beta   90.00
_cell.angle_gamma   90.00
#
_symmetry.space_group_name_H-M   'P 1'
#
loop_
_entity.id
_entity.type
_entity.pdbx_description
1 polymer ?
#
loop_
_entity_poly.entity_id
_entity_poly.type
_entity_poly.pdbx_seq_one_letter_code
_entity_poly.pdbx_strand_id
1 'polypeptide(L)'
;MSAVTNASSMAKPSMFSLITQNGIAGATTINDASQGHNNKLNSSNGGNSRCNNCTCSPGLLSRNNRRSSLYLRRMMSTSSNSNLHSHSHNNRHGIPSLNSNSNPSSPKKSFITEEPSLLSSPVSSPNLLDDSCNNILTPNEHNTSLRLEKLRNLMKDLDLGIYIIPSEDEHQSEYTSIVDQRRSFISGFSGSAGIAIITREISSMNEKPEGLAFLATDGRYFTQATNELDFNWNLIKLNNDSNSLSWEQCTIDNAALLSLDSGKLVNIGIDPKLITFNEINYLNNLINKKIEENNKLKIKLIPIRDNLIDKIWNEFEEKPIRKFNKIFKLDDKFTGESTLSKLNRLNLNYFKKLNINTMILNSLDEISWLLNLRGNDIDYNPLFYSYLIINDSNNLILYTNNHERFSNDLKNYLIEINCKLKFYDEIWFDIRKISSNLKIENKKLLLTNDANWKMINCIIGKNFIQIESPIKLMKEIKNSIELNGQIKAQIDDGYALIKFFSWLENQLIKKCEFITEFDASMKLLEIRKELNNFKGLSFETISSTGSNSAIIHYSPPKFGSELIDPNKIYLCDSGSQFLNGTTDTTRTLHFSEPSNEEIENYTLVLKGHIALSNLIIPNNHVTGFQIDCIARQFLWNKGLDYSHGTGHGVDSFGPVHSSGVGIGFRDYCNKNKLQKGNLISNEPGYYKPNCYGIRIENMVYLKEISENSNYLKFETTTKVPYCKKLININLLTNIEKKWINDYHESIWKLYENKFEKKSWEWNWLKRETSPL
;
A
#
# COMPACT_ATOMS: atom_id res chain seq x y z
N MET A 1 -82.65 -19.47 -4.26
CA MET A 1 -82.70 -20.62 -3.33
C MET A 1 -81.27 -21.06 -3.06
N SER A 2 -80.74 -21.23 -1.85
CA SER A 2 -81.16 -20.87 -0.47
C SER A 2 -79.87 -20.91 0.38
N ALA A 3 -79.48 -19.89 1.16
CA ALA A 3 -79.84 -19.67 2.58
C ALA A 3 -79.21 -20.72 3.56
N VAL A 4 -78.66 -20.38 4.75
CA VAL A 4 -78.56 -19.08 5.45
C VAL A 4 -77.59 -19.09 6.68
N THR A 5 -76.94 -17.95 6.99
CA THR A 5 -76.31 -17.56 8.29
C THR A 5 -75.13 -18.38 8.88
N ASN A 6 -74.29 -17.87 9.79
CA ASN A 6 -74.30 -16.60 10.55
C ASN A 6 -72.88 -15.96 10.68
N ALA A 7 -72.73 -14.79 11.34
CA ALA A 7 -71.46 -14.06 11.44
C ALA A 7 -71.23 -13.33 12.79
N SER A 8 -69.95 -13.06 13.12
CA SER A 8 -69.48 -12.06 14.12
C SER A 8 -68.01 -11.71 13.80
N SER A 9 -67.67 -10.57 13.18
CA SER A 9 -67.58 -9.20 13.72
C SER A 9 -66.32 -8.97 14.60
N MET A 10 -65.22 -8.44 14.06
CA MET A 10 -64.86 -6.99 13.99
C MET A 10 -64.15 -6.47 15.27
N ALA A 11 -63.18 -5.53 15.25
CA ALA A 11 -62.58 -4.70 14.18
C ALA A 11 -61.11 -4.28 14.46
N LYS A 12 -60.50 -3.51 13.53
CA LYS A 12 -59.36 -2.56 13.73
C LYS A 12 -59.91 -1.12 13.48
N PRO A 13 -59.33 0.00 14.00
CA PRO A 13 -58.20 0.68 13.30
C PRO A 13 -57.28 1.68 14.10
N SER A 14 -56.20 2.10 13.43
CA SER A 14 -55.48 3.42 13.41
C SER A 14 -55.36 4.41 14.61
N MET A 15 -54.10 4.68 14.98
CA MET A 15 -53.33 5.97 14.91
C MET A 15 -53.84 7.32 15.51
N PHE A 16 -52.88 8.06 16.13
CA PHE A 16 -52.71 9.54 16.38
C PHE A 16 -52.73 10.15 17.82
N SER A 17 -51.90 11.20 17.96
CA SER A 17 -51.82 12.32 18.96
C SER A 17 -51.46 12.13 20.46
N LEU A 18 -50.15 12.31 20.77
CA LEU A 18 -49.50 13.43 21.53
C LEU A 18 -50.05 14.04 22.87
N ILE A 19 -49.10 14.41 23.77
CA ILE A 19 -49.12 15.26 25.01
C ILE A 19 -49.99 14.73 26.21
N THR A 20 -49.67 14.82 27.53
CA THR A 20 -48.81 15.70 28.38
C THR A 20 -48.20 15.06 29.67
N GLN A 21 -47.03 15.58 30.11
CA GLN A 21 -46.54 15.92 31.49
C GLN A 21 -46.44 14.96 32.72
N ASN A 22 -45.21 14.94 33.29
CA ASN A 22 -44.79 15.18 34.72
C ASN A 22 -44.91 14.14 35.88
N GLY A 23 -43.90 14.18 36.78
CA GLY A 23 -43.84 13.56 38.14
C GLY A 23 -42.92 12.31 38.25
N ILE A 24 -41.67 12.30 38.73
CA ILE A 24 -40.93 12.85 39.92
C ILE A 24 -41.05 11.99 41.21
N ALA A 25 -39.97 11.24 41.53
CA ALA A 25 -39.34 11.04 42.86
C ALA A 25 -38.29 9.89 42.79
N GLY A 26 -37.11 9.92 43.44
CA GLY A 26 -36.41 11.02 44.12
C GLY A 26 -35.19 10.53 44.95
N ALA A 27 -34.13 11.36 45.05
CA ALA A 27 -33.01 11.39 46.04
C ALA A 27 -32.20 10.08 46.34
N THR A 28 -30.91 10.09 46.73
CA THR A 28 -30.16 11.04 47.58
C THR A 28 -28.67 11.18 47.17
N THR A 29 -28.02 12.23 47.67
CA THR A 29 -26.58 12.54 47.53
C THR A 29 -25.89 12.63 48.90
N ILE A 30 -24.55 12.60 48.91
CA ILE A 30 -23.69 12.94 50.06
C ILE A 30 -22.73 14.07 49.63
N ASN A 31 -22.26 14.88 50.57
CA ASN A 31 -21.72 16.24 50.33
C ASN A 31 -20.35 16.48 51.02
N ASP A 32 -19.81 17.70 50.83
CA ASP A 32 -18.74 18.35 51.62
C ASP A 32 -17.29 17.82 51.44
N ALA A 33 -16.22 18.64 51.41
CA ALA A 33 -16.04 20.10 51.30
C ALA A 33 -14.61 20.37 50.68
N SER A 34 -14.11 21.57 50.34
CA SER A 34 -14.29 22.90 50.95
C SER A 34 -13.70 24.04 50.08
N GLN A 35 -14.14 25.29 50.34
CA GLN A 35 -13.49 26.62 50.15
C GLN A 35 -12.61 26.92 48.90
N GLY A 36 -12.72 28.03 48.17
CA GLY A 36 -13.70 29.14 48.19
C GLY A 36 -13.08 30.54 48.32
N HIS A 37 -13.32 31.45 47.35
CA HIS A 37 -13.48 32.90 47.59
C HIS A 37 -14.06 33.63 46.36
N ASN A 38 -14.86 34.67 46.60
CA ASN A 38 -15.50 35.51 45.58
C ASN A 38 -14.67 36.76 45.24
N ASN A 39 -14.83 37.32 44.02
CA ASN A 39 -15.58 38.57 43.84
C ASN A 39 -15.77 38.98 42.36
N LYS A 40 -16.91 39.61 42.08
CA LYS A 40 -17.19 40.47 40.91
C LYS A 40 -17.30 41.92 41.38
N LEU A 41 -17.16 42.91 40.48
CA LEU A 41 -18.16 43.98 40.23
C LEU A 41 -17.67 45.09 39.25
N ASN A 42 -18.53 45.38 38.27
CA ASN A 42 -18.93 46.69 37.72
C ASN A 42 -17.92 47.81 37.36
N SER A 43 -17.67 47.93 36.04
CA SER A 43 -18.00 49.08 35.16
C SER A 43 -17.68 50.56 35.51
N SER A 44 -17.05 51.22 34.52
CA SER A 44 -17.38 52.53 33.91
C SER A 44 -16.35 53.70 33.98
N ASN A 45 -16.35 54.48 32.88
CA ASN A 45 -15.87 55.86 32.69
C ASN A 45 -14.41 56.28 32.98
N GLY A 46 -13.59 56.21 31.92
CA GLY A 46 -13.01 57.40 31.25
C GLY A 46 -12.11 58.38 32.02
N GLY A 47 -10.81 58.40 31.67
CA GLY A 47 -9.86 59.45 32.04
C GLY A 47 -8.61 59.46 31.15
N ASN A 48 -8.16 60.63 30.72
CA ASN A 48 -6.99 60.78 29.83
C ASN A 48 -5.66 60.51 30.54
N SER A 49 -4.78 59.70 29.94
CA SER A 49 -3.34 59.77 30.16
C SER A 49 -2.58 59.51 28.84
N ARG A 50 -1.43 60.16 28.65
CA ARG A 50 -0.66 60.12 27.40
C ARG A 50 0.32 58.95 27.41
N CYS A 51 0.19 58.02 26.46
CA CYS A 51 1.21 57.01 26.20
C CYS A 51 2.27 57.59 25.26
N ASN A 52 3.47 57.87 25.79
CA ASN A 52 4.65 58.09 24.96
C ASN A 52 5.22 56.73 24.51
N ASN A 53 5.77 56.67 23.29
CA ASN A 53 6.44 55.51 22.68
C ASN A 53 5.55 54.28 22.40
N CYS A 54 4.53 54.45 21.55
CA CYS A 54 3.89 53.33 20.85
C CYS A 54 3.70 53.64 19.35
N THR A 55 4.51 53.02 18.49
CA THR A 55 4.38 53.12 17.02
C THR A 55 3.48 51.99 16.49
N CYS A 56 2.25 52.33 16.09
CA CYS A 56 1.27 51.35 15.61
C CYS A 56 1.56 50.87 14.18
N SER A 57 1.53 49.55 13.95
CA SER A 57 0.96 48.93 12.73
C SER A 57 0.76 47.41 12.92
N PRO A 58 -0.26 46.80 12.28
CA PRO A 58 -0.61 45.39 12.48
C PRO A 58 0.06 44.45 11.46
N GLY A 59 0.25 43.18 11.84
CA GLY A 59 0.63 42.10 10.92
C GLY A 59 1.72 41.17 11.44
N LEU A 60 1.34 40.13 12.19
CA LEU A 60 2.24 39.06 12.63
C LEU A 60 1.77 37.70 12.09
N LEU A 61 2.21 37.38 10.86
CA LEU A 61 2.32 36.00 10.38
C LEU A 61 3.65 35.39 10.85
N SER A 62 3.72 34.07 10.92
CA SER A 62 4.79 33.32 11.60
C SER A 62 6.18 33.49 10.95
N ARG A 63 7.22 33.49 11.76
CA ARG A 63 8.58 33.93 11.38
C ARG A 63 9.45 32.92 10.63
N ASN A 64 8.97 31.71 10.34
CA ASN A 64 9.82 30.63 9.82
C ASN A 64 10.03 30.70 8.29
N ASN A 65 9.03 31.08 7.51
CA ASN A 65 9.03 30.93 6.04
C ASN A 65 9.72 32.09 5.28
N ARG A 66 10.80 32.66 5.81
CA ARG A 66 11.51 33.80 5.19
C ARG A 66 13.02 33.65 4.99
N ARG A 67 13.61 32.49 5.33
CA ARG A 67 15.07 32.26 5.13
C ARG A 67 15.45 31.90 3.69
N SER A 68 14.61 31.17 2.95
CA SER A 68 14.88 30.76 1.56
C SER A 68 14.92 31.95 0.58
N SER A 69 13.85 32.75 0.56
CA SER A 69 13.67 33.83 -0.43
C SER A 69 14.59 35.05 -0.23
N LEU A 70 15.13 35.25 0.97
CA LEU A 70 16.11 36.32 1.23
C LEU A 70 17.56 35.95 0.85
N TYR A 71 17.89 34.65 0.76
CA TYR A 71 19.24 34.22 0.39
C TYR A 71 19.53 34.48 -1.10
N LEU A 72 18.62 34.02 -1.97
CA LEU A 72 18.67 34.25 -3.43
C LEU A 72 18.77 35.74 -3.80
N ARG A 73 17.97 36.58 -3.14
CA ARG A 73 17.96 38.04 -3.40
C ARG A 73 19.28 38.73 -3.03
N ARG A 74 20.12 38.11 -2.18
CA ARG A 74 21.42 38.66 -1.76
C ARG A 74 22.58 38.27 -2.68
N MET A 75 22.48 37.17 -3.42
CA MET A 75 23.45 36.83 -4.48
C MET A 75 23.24 37.68 -5.74
N MET A 76 21.99 37.83 -6.18
CA MET A 76 21.60 38.59 -7.39
C MET A 76 21.89 40.10 -7.36
N SER A 77 22.51 40.63 -6.30
CA SER A 77 22.79 42.06 -6.11
C SER A 77 24.29 42.40 -6.00
N THR A 78 25.18 41.49 -6.38
CA THR A 78 26.66 41.68 -6.29
C THR A 78 27.41 41.59 -7.62
N SER A 79 26.73 41.32 -8.74
CA SER A 79 27.33 41.04 -10.06
C SER A 79 27.03 42.10 -11.13
N SER A 80 27.25 43.39 -10.84
CA SER A 80 27.13 44.45 -11.87
C SER A 80 27.90 45.74 -11.52
N ASN A 81 29.23 45.75 -11.70
CA ASN A 81 29.99 46.98 -11.94
C ASN A 81 31.44 46.74 -12.45
N SER A 82 31.63 46.64 -13.76
CA SER A 82 32.92 46.90 -14.43
C SER A 82 32.77 47.01 -15.96
N ASN A 83 32.56 48.22 -16.48
CA ASN A 83 32.80 48.53 -17.90
C ASN A 83 34.27 48.94 -18.07
N LEU A 84 34.96 48.45 -19.11
CA LEU A 84 35.98 49.22 -19.86
C LEU A 84 36.35 48.52 -21.18
N HIS A 85 36.87 49.31 -22.14
CA HIS A 85 36.94 48.98 -23.56
C HIS A 85 38.15 48.13 -23.99
N SER A 86 37.98 47.35 -25.09
CA SER A 86 38.62 47.57 -26.41
C SER A 86 39.24 46.35 -27.13
N HIS A 87 39.24 46.46 -28.47
CA HIS A 87 40.07 45.81 -29.48
C HIS A 87 40.05 44.27 -29.73
N SER A 88 39.26 43.94 -30.77
CA SER A 88 39.48 42.96 -31.84
C SER A 88 40.91 42.44 -32.12
N HIS A 89 41.00 41.16 -32.53
CA HIS A 89 41.48 40.84 -33.89
C HIS A 89 40.95 39.49 -34.44
N ASN A 90 41.25 39.20 -35.71
CA ASN A 90 40.70 38.10 -36.51
C ASN A 90 41.68 36.91 -36.63
N ASN A 91 41.14 35.80 -37.18
CA ASN A 91 41.80 34.69 -37.91
C ASN A 91 41.96 33.36 -37.16
N ARG A 92 41.96 32.18 -37.82
CA ARG A 92 41.26 31.65 -39.03
C ARG A 92 41.89 30.26 -39.31
N HIS A 93 41.09 29.28 -39.75
CA HIS A 93 41.51 27.94 -40.19
C HIS A 93 42.15 27.05 -39.09
N GLY A 94 42.10 25.71 -39.17
CA GLY A 94 41.42 24.87 -40.17
C GLY A 94 41.33 23.38 -39.78
N ILE A 95 40.31 22.71 -40.33
CA ILE A 95 40.06 21.25 -40.32
C ILE A 95 40.94 20.64 -41.43
N PRO A 96 41.72 19.54 -41.25
CA PRO A 96 41.21 18.14 -41.19
C PRO A 96 42.07 17.14 -40.32
N SER A 97 41.87 15.81 -40.32
CA SER A 97 40.67 14.94 -40.14
C SER A 97 41.10 13.43 -40.10
N LEU A 98 40.13 12.49 -40.03
CA LEU A 98 40.23 11.04 -40.38
C LEU A 98 41.02 10.05 -39.46
N ASN A 99 40.28 9.07 -38.91
CA ASN A 99 40.40 7.60 -39.10
C ASN A 99 41.80 6.90 -39.03
N SER A 100 42.02 5.75 -38.39
CA SER A 100 41.07 4.69 -37.92
C SER A 100 41.76 3.50 -37.20
N ASN A 101 40.95 2.72 -36.46
CA ASN A 101 41.00 1.24 -36.27
C ASN A 101 42.07 0.51 -35.40
N SER A 102 41.60 -0.63 -34.85
CA SER A 102 42.30 -1.88 -34.46
C SER A 102 43.25 -1.92 -33.25
N ASN A 103 42.65 -2.27 -32.09
CA ASN A 103 42.87 -3.52 -31.33
C ASN A 103 43.82 -4.61 -31.93
N PRO A 104 44.31 -5.58 -31.12
CA PRO A 104 44.74 -5.50 -29.71
C PRO A 104 46.02 -6.35 -29.40
N SER A 105 46.67 -6.17 -28.25
CA SER A 105 47.41 -7.26 -27.57
C SER A 105 47.88 -6.95 -26.14
N SER A 106 47.68 -7.91 -25.25
CA SER A 106 48.45 -8.15 -24.01
C SER A 106 49.36 -9.39 -24.26
N PRO A 107 50.14 -9.97 -23.30
CA PRO A 107 50.23 -9.71 -21.85
C PRO A 107 51.68 -9.77 -21.27
N LYS A 108 51.76 -9.95 -19.92
CA LYS A 108 52.93 -10.30 -19.05
C LYS A 108 53.60 -9.09 -18.36
N LYS A 109 54.21 -9.18 -17.17
CA LYS A 109 54.07 -10.00 -15.92
C LYS A 109 55.39 -9.84 -15.14
N SER A 110 55.39 -9.05 -14.07
CA SER A 110 56.29 -9.14 -12.88
C SER A 110 55.81 -8.06 -11.88
N PHE A 111 55.51 -8.30 -10.59
CA PHE A 111 56.15 -9.03 -9.47
C PHE A 111 57.34 -8.30 -8.81
N ILE A 112 57.42 -8.41 -7.47
CA ILE A 112 58.47 -7.91 -6.53
C ILE A 112 58.35 -6.40 -6.18
N THR A 113 58.43 -5.93 -4.92
CA THR A 113 57.82 -6.32 -3.62
C THR A 113 58.02 -5.18 -2.59
N GLU A 114 57.33 -5.27 -1.44
CA GLU A 114 57.74 -4.72 -0.11
C GLU A 114 57.74 -3.20 0.20
N GLU A 115 56.78 -2.86 1.06
CA GLU A 115 56.77 -1.94 2.22
C GLU A 115 58.09 -1.69 3.00
N PRO A 116 58.10 -0.84 4.06
CA PRO A 116 57.38 0.43 4.31
C PRO A 116 58.30 1.52 4.91
N SER A 117 57.77 2.73 5.19
CA SER A 117 58.23 3.54 6.34
C SER A 117 57.25 4.65 6.74
N LEU A 118 57.18 4.92 8.05
CA LEU A 118 56.45 6.03 8.67
C LEU A 118 57.42 7.19 8.97
N LEU A 119 56.97 8.45 8.90
CA LEU A 119 57.13 9.41 10.01
C LEU A 119 56.34 10.73 9.84
N SER A 120 55.78 11.19 10.97
CA SER A 120 55.45 12.57 11.40
C SER A 120 55.28 13.75 10.41
N SER A 121 54.11 14.40 10.57
CA SER A 121 53.74 15.84 10.52
C SER A 121 54.85 16.87 10.88
N PRO A 122 54.71 18.20 10.56
CA PRO A 122 53.44 18.98 10.55
C PRO A 122 53.21 20.13 9.52
N VAL A 123 51.91 20.45 9.36
CA VAL A 123 51.26 21.78 9.18
C VAL A 123 51.98 22.88 8.38
N SER A 124 51.43 23.22 7.20
CA SER A 124 51.06 24.61 6.85
C SER A 124 50.06 24.65 5.68
N SER A 125 48.92 25.33 5.85
CA SER A 125 47.86 25.43 4.83
C SER A 125 47.78 26.83 4.23
N PRO A 126 47.81 26.99 2.90
CA PRO A 126 47.26 28.16 2.22
C PRO A 126 45.79 27.91 1.84
N ASN A 127 44.92 28.89 2.06
CA ASN A 127 43.51 28.77 1.66
C ASN A 127 43.36 28.83 0.14
N LEU A 128 42.65 27.85 -0.43
CA LEU A 128 41.93 28.02 -1.69
C LEU A 128 40.44 27.93 -1.38
N LEU A 129 39.69 28.92 -1.84
CA LEU A 129 38.22 28.93 -1.77
C LEU A 129 37.71 28.15 -2.97
N ASP A 130 37.11 26.98 -2.73
CA ASP A 130 36.44 26.20 -3.76
C ASP A 130 34.93 26.48 -3.70
N ASP A 131 34.39 27.09 -4.76
CA ASP A 131 33.02 27.65 -4.80
C ASP A 131 32.01 26.57 -5.22
N SER A 132 32.15 25.36 -4.67
CA SER A 132 31.37 24.17 -5.02
C SER A 132 30.29 23.86 -3.98
N CYS A 133 29.20 24.61 -3.97
CA CYS A 133 27.95 24.22 -3.29
C CYS A 133 27.26 23.06 -4.04
N ASN A 134 27.94 21.91 -4.11
CA ASN A 134 27.31 20.65 -4.45
C ASN A 134 26.35 20.28 -3.32
N ASN A 135 25.05 20.33 -3.59
CA ASN A 135 24.08 19.62 -2.77
C ASN A 135 24.38 18.12 -2.92
N ILE A 136 25.07 17.55 -1.93
CA ILE A 136 25.31 16.11 -1.83
C ILE A 136 23.96 15.48 -1.47
N LEU A 137 23.21 15.12 -2.51
CA LEU A 137 22.06 14.22 -2.41
C LEU A 137 22.52 12.94 -1.68
N THR A 138 21.69 12.38 -0.79
CA THR A 138 21.97 11.03 -0.30
C THR A 138 21.90 10.01 -1.45
N PRO A 139 22.50 8.81 -1.34
CA PRO A 139 22.64 7.88 -2.47
C PRO A 139 21.33 7.44 -3.15
N ASN A 140 20.18 7.68 -2.53
CA ASN A 140 18.85 7.29 -3.01
C ASN A 140 17.96 8.49 -3.42
N GLU A 141 18.43 9.74 -3.28
CA GLU A 141 17.68 10.94 -3.64
C GLU A 141 17.78 11.24 -5.15
N HIS A 142 16.62 11.42 -5.79
CA HIS A 142 16.55 11.89 -7.18
C HIS A 142 16.18 13.38 -7.25
N ASN A 143 16.97 14.20 -7.95
CA ASN A 143 16.62 15.61 -8.16
C ASN A 143 15.43 15.77 -9.12
N THR A 144 14.31 16.23 -8.58
CA THR A 144 13.01 16.37 -9.24
C THR A 144 12.70 17.79 -9.72
N SER A 145 13.53 18.80 -9.43
CA SER A 145 13.20 20.21 -9.71
C SER A 145 12.81 20.47 -11.17
N LEU A 146 13.50 19.84 -12.13
CA LEU A 146 13.18 19.96 -13.56
C LEU A 146 11.89 19.20 -13.94
N ARG A 147 11.61 18.04 -13.33
CA ARG A 147 10.35 17.29 -13.54
C ARG A 147 9.15 18.11 -13.05
N LEU A 148 9.30 18.76 -11.88
CA LEU A 148 8.32 19.68 -11.31
C LEU A 148 8.12 20.94 -12.16
N GLU A 149 9.19 21.55 -12.70
CA GLU A 149 9.09 22.70 -13.60
C GLU A 149 8.31 22.37 -14.87
N LYS A 150 8.62 21.23 -15.52
CA LYS A 150 7.92 20.78 -16.73
C LYS A 150 6.44 20.52 -16.47
N LEU A 151 6.10 19.84 -15.36
CA LEU A 151 4.72 19.63 -14.97
C LEU A 151 3.97 20.94 -14.69
N ARG A 152 4.59 21.89 -13.97
CA ARG A 152 3.96 23.18 -13.64
C ARG A 152 3.71 24.05 -14.87
N ASN A 153 4.47 23.89 -15.95
CA ASN A 153 4.14 24.49 -17.24
C ASN A 153 2.87 23.87 -17.85
N LEU A 154 2.73 22.54 -17.89
CA LEU A 154 1.47 21.91 -18.35
C LEU A 154 0.26 22.27 -17.45
N MET A 155 0.49 22.48 -16.16
CA MET A 155 -0.55 23.00 -15.24
C MET A 155 -0.92 24.47 -15.52
N LYS A 156 -0.01 25.29 -16.05
CA LYS A 156 -0.27 26.68 -16.46
C LYS A 156 -1.15 26.72 -17.71
N ASP A 157 -0.85 25.88 -18.70
CA ASP A 157 -1.59 25.79 -19.97
C ASP A 157 -3.04 25.28 -19.79
N LEU A 158 -3.30 24.52 -18.72
CA LEU A 158 -4.62 23.98 -18.35
C LEU A 158 -5.32 24.75 -17.21
N ASP A 159 -4.76 25.90 -16.80
CA ASP A 159 -5.19 26.73 -15.65
C ASP A 159 -5.45 25.93 -14.34
N LEU A 160 -4.59 24.96 -14.05
CA LEU A 160 -4.61 24.18 -12.81
C LEU A 160 -3.80 24.88 -11.72
N GLY A 161 -4.37 24.99 -10.53
CA GLY A 161 -3.66 25.43 -9.32
C GLY A 161 -3.06 24.25 -8.53
N ILE A 162 -3.67 23.06 -8.64
CA ILE A 162 -3.17 21.82 -8.03
C ILE A 162 -3.34 20.67 -9.03
N TYR A 163 -2.40 19.73 -9.05
CA TYR A 163 -2.52 18.43 -9.72
C TYR A 163 -2.23 17.31 -8.72
N ILE A 164 -3.07 16.28 -8.72
CA ILE A 164 -2.98 15.11 -7.82
C ILE A 164 -2.60 13.88 -8.63
N ILE A 165 -1.62 13.12 -8.13
CA ILE A 165 -1.05 11.92 -8.74
C ILE A 165 -1.09 10.80 -7.69
N PRO A 166 -2.10 9.92 -7.74
CA PRO A 166 -2.15 8.69 -6.93
C PRO A 166 -1.05 7.68 -7.31
N SER A 167 -0.90 6.62 -6.53
CA SER A 167 -0.02 5.47 -6.84
C SER A 167 -0.73 4.37 -7.65
N GLU A 168 -2.05 4.36 -7.53
CA GLU A 168 -3.01 3.38 -8.02
C GLU A 168 -3.20 3.48 -9.55
N ASP A 169 -3.48 2.34 -10.19
CA ASP A 169 -3.74 2.27 -11.63
C ASP A 169 -5.23 2.44 -11.97
N GLU A 170 -5.57 2.31 -13.26
CA GLU A 170 -6.95 2.42 -13.74
C GLU A 170 -7.89 1.27 -13.31
N HIS A 171 -7.38 0.34 -12.50
CA HIS A 171 -8.09 -0.79 -11.88
C HIS A 171 -8.09 -0.77 -10.34
N GLN A 172 -7.41 0.19 -9.71
CA GLN A 172 -7.17 0.26 -8.26
C GLN A 172 -6.30 -0.89 -7.72
N SER A 173 -5.28 -1.29 -8.48
CA SER A 173 -4.26 -2.25 -8.05
C SER A 173 -3.28 -1.62 -7.03
N GLU A 174 -2.99 -2.31 -5.91
CA GLU A 174 -1.98 -1.85 -4.92
C GLU A 174 -0.55 -1.92 -5.48
N TYR A 175 -0.21 -3.04 -6.13
CA TYR A 175 1.00 -3.15 -6.93
C TYR A 175 0.66 -2.71 -8.35
N THR A 176 1.28 -1.62 -8.82
CA THR A 176 1.09 -1.10 -10.18
C THR A 176 2.29 -1.40 -11.06
N SER A 177 2.03 -1.71 -12.34
CA SER A 177 3.12 -1.95 -13.31
C SER A 177 3.91 -0.66 -13.56
N ILE A 178 5.18 -0.79 -13.96
CA ILE A 178 6.14 0.33 -14.05
C ILE A 178 5.63 1.52 -14.89
N VAL A 179 4.80 1.27 -15.93
CA VAL A 179 4.17 2.33 -16.76
C VAL A 179 3.15 3.19 -16.01
N ASP A 180 2.60 2.71 -14.90
CA ASP A 180 1.64 3.43 -14.06
C ASP A 180 2.25 4.11 -12.85
N GLN A 181 3.54 3.86 -12.53
CA GLN A 181 4.27 4.38 -11.36
C GLN A 181 4.65 5.88 -11.49
N ARG A 182 3.71 6.69 -12.00
CA ARG A 182 3.79 8.15 -12.22
C ARG A 182 4.19 8.91 -10.96
N ARG A 183 3.69 8.45 -9.80
CA ARG A 183 4.03 8.91 -8.45
C ARG A 183 5.52 8.76 -8.16
N SER A 184 6.11 7.61 -8.54
CA SER A 184 7.54 7.36 -8.40
C SER A 184 8.35 8.26 -9.32
N PHE A 185 8.01 8.29 -10.62
CA PHE A 185 8.66 9.16 -11.59
C PHE A 185 8.71 10.63 -11.16
N ILE A 186 7.61 11.21 -10.68
CA ILE A 186 7.58 12.66 -10.39
C ILE A 186 8.35 13.03 -9.11
N SER A 187 8.46 12.10 -8.14
CA SER A 187 8.92 12.40 -6.78
C SER A 187 10.22 11.72 -6.34
N GLY A 188 10.66 10.66 -7.03
CA GLY A 188 11.76 9.80 -6.61
C GLY A 188 11.34 8.73 -5.58
N PHE A 189 10.26 8.93 -4.84
CA PHE A 189 9.78 7.96 -3.84
C PHE A 189 9.21 6.69 -4.48
N SER A 190 9.74 5.52 -4.11
CA SER A 190 9.51 4.24 -4.78
C SER A 190 8.48 3.32 -4.10
N GLY A 191 8.24 3.46 -2.79
CA GLY A 191 7.32 2.60 -2.00
C GLY A 191 5.88 2.51 -2.56
N SER A 192 5.16 1.41 -2.31
CA SER A 192 3.93 1.10 -3.07
C SER A 192 2.78 2.11 -2.90
N ALA A 193 2.63 2.74 -1.73
CA ALA A 193 1.47 3.57 -1.42
C ALA A 193 1.84 5.05 -1.22
N GLY A 194 1.02 5.95 -1.77
CA GLY A 194 1.08 7.38 -1.48
C GLY A 194 0.45 8.27 -2.55
N ILE A 195 0.15 9.52 -2.18
CA ILE A 195 -0.45 10.53 -3.06
C ILE A 195 0.53 11.69 -3.20
N ALA A 196 0.94 12.00 -4.44
CA ALA A 196 1.70 13.21 -4.73
C ALA A 196 0.74 14.37 -5.08
N ILE A 197 0.86 15.49 -4.35
CA ILE A 197 0.06 16.70 -4.51
C ILE A 197 1.01 17.83 -4.91
N ILE A 198 0.85 18.37 -6.12
CA ILE A 198 1.75 19.39 -6.66
C ILE A 198 0.93 20.64 -6.92
N THR A 199 1.38 21.77 -6.36
CA THR A 199 0.72 23.07 -6.52
C THR A 199 1.46 23.95 -7.51
N ARG A 200 0.74 24.92 -8.08
CA ARG A 200 1.25 26.00 -8.93
C ARG A 200 0.65 27.33 -8.49
N GLU A 201 1.47 28.36 -8.40
CA GLU A 201 1.01 29.73 -8.23
C GLU A 201 0.12 30.20 -9.40
N ILE A 202 -1.09 30.66 -9.08
CA ILE A 202 -2.10 31.12 -10.06
C ILE A 202 -1.93 32.62 -10.41
N SER A 203 -1.22 33.36 -9.55
CA SER A 203 -0.92 34.79 -9.72
C SER A 203 0.50 35.06 -10.22
N SER A 204 1.33 34.03 -10.41
CA SER A 204 2.75 34.20 -10.72
C SER A 204 2.97 34.94 -12.04
N MET A 205 3.74 36.02 -12.00
CA MET A 205 4.26 36.73 -13.18
C MET A 205 5.67 36.26 -13.56
N ASN A 206 6.19 35.23 -12.88
CA ASN A 206 7.49 34.66 -13.15
C ASN A 206 7.47 33.87 -14.48
N GLU A 207 8.60 33.85 -15.19
CA GLU A 207 8.75 33.09 -16.44
C GLU A 207 8.53 31.59 -16.21
N LYS A 208 9.11 31.07 -15.11
CA LYS A 208 8.93 29.71 -14.61
C LYS A 208 7.81 29.68 -13.56
N PRO A 209 6.81 28.77 -13.63
CA PRO A 209 5.74 28.72 -12.65
C PRO A 209 6.18 28.00 -11.36
N GLU A 210 6.16 28.70 -10.24
CA GLU A 210 6.55 28.18 -8.92
C GLU A 210 5.38 27.53 -8.17
N GLY A 211 5.66 26.87 -7.04
CA GLY A 211 4.68 26.22 -6.17
C GLY A 211 5.33 25.24 -5.18
N LEU A 212 4.49 24.56 -4.39
CA LEU A 212 4.89 23.52 -3.44
C LEU A 212 4.70 22.13 -4.05
N ALA A 213 5.33 21.12 -3.46
CA ALA A 213 5.08 19.71 -3.71
C ALA A 213 4.99 18.96 -2.37
N PHE A 214 4.03 18.04 -2.26
CA PHE A 214 3.80 17.22 -1.09
C PHE A 214 3.66 15.75 -1.49
N LEU A 215 4.23 14.85 -0.68
CA LEU A 215 3.93 13.42 -0.74
C LEU A 215 3.20 13.04 0.54
N ALA A 216 2.01 12.45 0.42
CA ALA A 216 1.34 11.78 1.53
C ALA A 216 1.55 10.27 1.45
N THR A 217 1.96 9.63 2.55
CA THR A 217 2.06 8.16 2.65
C THR A 217 1.84 7.71 4.10
N ASP A 218 1.76 6.40 4.32
CA ASP A 218 1.48 5.77 5.61
C ASP A 218 2.74 5.31 6.38
N GLY A 219 2.54 4.84 7.62
CA GLY A 219 3.60 4.50 8.57
C GLY A 219 4.62 3.46 8.08
N ARG A 220 4.26 2.60 7.11
CA ARG A 220 5.20 1.64 6.48
C ARG A 220 6.35 2.33 5.76
N TYR A 221 6.12 3.56 5.28
CA TYR A 221 6.96 4.26 4.32
C TYR A 221 7.60 5.55 4.84
N PHE A 222 7.36 5.96 6.09
CA PHE A 222 7.90 7.24 6.62
C PHE A 222 9.43 7.34 6.52
N THR A 223 10.17 6.28 6.85
CA THR A 223 11.64 6.27 6.76
C THR A 223 12.10 6.30 5.31
N GLN A 224 11.52 5.47 4.45
CA GLN A 224 11.85 5.41 3.03
C GLN A 224 11.60 6.76 2.33
N ALA A 225 10.44 7.36 2.52
CA ALA A 225 10.11 8.67 1.97
C ALA A 225 10.99 9.80 2.53
N THR A 226 11.59 9.65 3.71
CA THR A 226 12.57 10.62 4.25
C THR A 226 13.94 10.46 3.58
N ASN A 227 14.23 9.31 2.96
CA ASN A 227 15.53 8.97 2.35
C ASN A 227 15.53 9.02 0.80
N GLU A 228 14.36 9.07 0.16
CA GLU A 228 14.23 9.10 -1.32
C GLU A 228 13.76 10.47 -1.87
N LEU A 229 13.08 11.28 -1.04
CA LEU A 229 12.55 12.59 -1.46
C LEU A 229 13.62 13.68 -1.34
N ASP A 230 13.77 14.47 -2.41
CA ASP A 230 14.63 15.65 -2.41
C ASP A 230 14.00 16.88 -1.69
N PHE A 231 14.80 17.95 -1.60
CA PHE A 231 14.45 19.23 -0.98
C PHE A 231 13.22 19.97 -1.56
N ASN A 232 12.65 19.53 -2.69
CA ASN A 232 11.44 20.14 -3.26
C ASN A 232 10.15 19.63 -2.58
N TRP A 233 10.21 18.50 -1.87
CA TRP A 233 9.04 17.77 -1.36
C TRP A 233 8.81 17.94 0.13
N ASN A 234 7.53 17.89 0.51
CA ASN A 234 7.07 17.96 1.90
C ASN A 234 6.34 16.66 2.25
N LEU A 235 6.86 15.89 3.20
CA LEU A 235 6.29 14.61 3.61
C LEU A 235 5.10 14.81 4.58
N ILE A 236 3.91 14.37 4.15
CA ILE A 236 2.69 14.29 4.97
C ILE A 236 2.61 12.86 5.52
N LYS A 237 2.73 12.73 6.84
CA LYS A 237 2.69 11.44 7.55
C LYS A 237 1.25 11.09 7.94
N LEU A 238 0.59 10.27 7.14
CA LEU A 238 -0.81 9.89 7.35
C LEU A 238 -0.96 9.02 8.61
N ASN A 239 -2.00 9.30 9.41
CA ASN A 239 -2.35 8.56 10.63
C ASN A 239 -1.23 8.46 11.69
N ASN A 240 -0.26 9.38 11.70
CA ASN A 240 0.86 9.39 12.64
C ASN A 240 0.44 9.80 14.06
N ASP A 241 -0.53 10.70 14.19
CA ASP A 241 -1.19 11.10 15.44
C ASP A 241 -2.65 11.56 15.18
N SER A 242 -3.38 11.92 16.24
CA SER A 242 -4.76 12.40 16.15
C SER A 242 -4.94 13.76 15.46
N ASN A 243 -3.84 14.46 15.15
CA ASN A 243 -3.82 15.79 14.54
C ASN A 243 -3.33 15.75 13.08
N SER A 244 -2.95 14.58 12.59
CA SER A 244 -2.34 14.37 11.28
C SER A 244 -3.35 14.67 10.18
N LEU A 245 -3.06 15.69 9.37
CA LEU A 245 -3.91 16.08 8.24
C LEU A 245 -3.98 14.95 7.20
N SER A 246 -5.18 14.65 6.73
CA SER A 246 -5.38 13.80 5.55
C SER A 246 -4.86 14.52 4.29
N TRP A 247 -4.57 13.75 3.24
CA TRP A 247 -4.05 14.31 1.99
C TRP A 247 -5.12 15.17 1.28
N GLU A 248 -6.39 14.83 1.42
CA GLU A 248 -7.55 15.57 0.95
C GLU A 248 -7.69 16.92 1.67
N GLN A 249 -7.57 16.90 3.01
CA GLN A 249 -7.64 18.12 3.81
C GLN A 249 -6.48 19.06 3.48
N CYS A 250 -5.25 18.53 3.37
CA CYS A 250 -4.09 19.30 2.94
C CYS A 250 -4.24 19.89 1.53
N THR A 251 -4.77 19.11 0.58
CA THR A 251 -5.10 19.58 -0.78
C THR A 251 -6.06 20.76 -0.74
N ILE A 252 -7.14 20.65 0.03
CA ILE A 252 -8.24 21.61 0.04
C ILE A 252 -7.86 22.88 0.81
N ASP A 253 -7.04 22.78 1.86
CA ASP A 253 -6.48 23.96 2.54
C ASP A 253 -5.46 24.70 1.65
N ASN A 254 -4.60 24.01 0.91
CA ASN A 254 -3.75 24.63 -0.11
C ASN A 254 -4.58 25.31 -1.22
N ALA A 255 -5.67 24.67 -1.68
CA ALA A 255 -6.58 25.26 -2.66
C ALA A 255 -7.32 26.48 -2.11
N ALA A 256 -7.67 26.48 -0.82
CA ALA A 256 -8.30 27.64 -0.17
C ALA A 256 -7.34 28.83 -0.10
N LEU A 257 -6.07 28.62 0.29
CA LEU A 257 -5.02 29.64 0.29
C LEU A 257 -4.83 30.24 -1.12
N LEU A 258 -4.61 29.39 -2.13
CA LEU A 258 -4.47 29.82 -3.53
C LEU A 258 -5.68 30.62 -4.04
N SER A 259 -6.89 30.31 -3.57
CA SER A 259 -8.12 31.03 -3.96
C SER A 259 -8.22 32.40 -3.30
N LEU A 260 -7.81 32.53 -2.03
CA LEU A 260 -7.80 33.81 -1.31
C LEU A 260 -6.72 34.74 -1.84
N ASP A 261 -5.49 34.23 -2.03
CA ASP A 261 -4.33 35.03 -2.44
C ASP A 261 -4.43 35.51 -3.90
N SER A 262 -5.13 34.77 -4.76
CA SER A 262 -5.37 35.17 -6.15
C SER A 262 -6.72 35.85 -6.41
N GLY A 263 -7.71 35.63 -5.54
CA GLY A 263 -9.11 35.97 -5.78
C GLY A 263 -9.78 35.17 -6.91
N LYS A 264 -9.08 34.22 -7.53
CA LYS A 264 -9.50 33.45 -8.71
C LYS A 264 -10.07 32.08 -8.33
N LEU A 265 -10.61 31.41 -9.36
CA LEU A 265 -10.97 29.99 -9.30
C LEU A 265 -9.69 29.13 -9.23
N VAL A 266 -9.66 28.18 -8.31
CA VAL A 266 -8.61 27.16 -8.18
C VAL A 266 -9.12 25.85 -8.75
N ASN A 267 -8.57 25.47 -9.90
CA ASN A 267 -8.84 24.17 -10.49
C ASN A 267 -7.86 23.13 -9.92
N ILE A 268 -8.40 22.08 -9.33
CA ILE A 268 -7.68 20.90 -8.86
C ILE A 268 -7.84 19.81 -9.92
N GLY A 269 -6.77 19.49 -10.63
CA GLY A 269 -6.76 18.47 -11.67
C GLY A 269 -6.45 17.07 -11.12
N ILE A 270 -7.19 16.06 -11.57
CA ILE A 270 -6.89 14.63 -11.32
C ILE A 270 -7.13 13.85 -12.61
N ASP A 271 -6.32 12.84 -12.90
CA ASP A 271 -6.65 11.86 -13.94
C ASP A 271 -7.87 11.02 -13.47
N PRO A 272 -9.01 11.07 -14.17
CA PRO A 272 -10.22 10.38 -13.72
C PRO A 272 -10.11 8.85 -13.82
N LYS A 273 -9.09 8.28 -14.47
CA LYS A 273 -8.84 6.83 -14.46
C LYS A 273 -8.31 6.35 -13.10
N LEU A 274 -7.50 7.17 -12.41
CA LEU A 274 -6.65 6.76 -11.28
C LEU A 274 -7.28 7.02 -9.89
N ILE A 275 -8.55 7.42 -9.83
CA ILE A 275 -9.24 7.74 -8.57
C ILE A 275 -10.67 7.19 -8.60
N THR A 276 -11.16 6.66 -7.48
CA THR A 276 -12.54 6.16 -7.37
C THR A 276 -13.53 7.32 -7.40
N PHE A 277 -14.77 7.04 -7.82
CA PHE A 277 -15.83 8.03 -7.70
C PHE A 277 -16.21 8.34 -6.23
N ASN A 278 -15.93 7.42 -5.30
CA ASN A 278 -16.21 7.63 -3.88
C ASN A 278 -15.27 8.68 -3.26
N GLU A 279 -13.98 8.64 -3.56
CA GLU A 279 -13.02 9.69 -3.17
C GLU A 279 -13.36 11.03 -3.81
N ILE A 280 -13.77 11.05 -5.08
CA ILE A 280 -14.26 12.27 -5.74
C ILE A 280 -15.49 12.85 -5.03
N ASN A 281 -16.43 12.03 -4.56
CA ASN A 281 -17.56 12.51 -3.76
C ASN A 281 -17.10 13.06 -2.40
N TYR A 282 -16.13 12.41 -1.73
CA TYR A 282 -15.55 12.88 -0.48
C TYR A 282 -14.84 14.24 -0.64
N LEU A 283 -13.99 14.39 -1.66
CA LEU A 283 -13.34 15.65 -2.02
C LEU A 283 -14.36 16.76 -2.33
N ASN A 284 -15.42 16.48 -3.09
CA ASN A 284 -16.47 17.46 -3.35
C ASN A 284 -17.17 17.90 -2.05
N ASN A 285 -17.46 16.98 -1.13
CA ASN A 285 -18.09 17.30 0.15
C ASN A 285 -17.19 18.19 1.03
N LEU A 286 -15.89 17.89 1.10
CA LEU A 286 -14.92 18.72 1.81
C LEU A 286 -14.77 20.12 1.17
N ILE A 287 -14.75 20.21 -0.17
CA ILE A 287 -14.70 21.49 -0.90
C ILE A 287 -15.96 22.32 -0.60
N ASN A 288 -17.16 21.72 -0.66
CA ASN A 288 -18.42 22.39 -0.36
C ASN A 288 -18.41 22.95 1.07
N LYS A 289 -18.05 22.12 2.06
CA LYS A 289 -17.91 22.54 3.48
C LYS A 289 -16.93 23.71 3.62
N LYS A 290 -15.78 23.68 2.92
CA LYS A 290 -14.81 24.79 2.97
C LYS A 290 -15.36 26.09 2.38
N ILE A 291 -16.16 26.01 1.31
CA ILE A 291 -16.83 27.16 0.69
C ILE A 291 -17.98 27.69 1.57
N GLU A 292 -18.68 26.81 2.30
CA GLU A 292 -19.66 27.20 3.33
C GLU A 292 -18.99 27.92 4.52
N GLU A 293 -17.81 27.46 4.95
CA GLU A 293 -16.98 28.13 5.97
C GLU A 293 -16.46 29.51 5.49
N ASN A 294 -16.24 29.71 4.18
CA ASN A 294 -15.80 30.99 3.60
C ASN A 294 -16.25 31.16 2.14
N ASN A 295 -17.36 31.89 1.95
CA ASN A 295 -18.01 32.10 0.64
C ASN A 295 -17.20 32.88 -0.41
N LYS A 296 -16.00 33.37 -0.07
CA LYS A 296 -15.06 33.97 -1.04
C LYS A 296 -14.26 32.92 -1.82
N LEU A 297 -14.17 31.69 -1.29
CA LEU A 297 -13.43 30.59 -1.90
C LEU A 297 -14.08 30.12 -3.20
N LYS A 298 -13.24 29.85 -4.19
CA LYS A 298 -13.62 29.37 -5.52
C LYS A 298 -12.72 28.19 -5.84
N ILE A 299 -13.18 26.97 -5.56
CA ILE A 299 -12.40 25.73 -5.72
C ILE A 299 -13.23 24.75 -6.56
N LYS A 300 -12.58 24.00 -7.46
CA LYS A 300 -13.26 23.05 -8.35
C LYS A 300 -12.36 21.88 -8.75
N LEU A 301 -12.89 20.65 -8.69
CA LEU A 301 -12.25 19.46 -9.28
C LEU A 301 -12.44 19.46 -10.81
N ILE A 302 -11.40 19.13 -11.57
CA ILE A 302 -11.44 18.96 -13.04
C ILE A 302 -10.85 17.60 -13.43
N PRO A 303 -11.55 16.79 -14.24
CA PRO A 303 -11.02 15.54 -14.78
C PRO A 303 -10.05 15.83 -15.93
N ILE A 304 -8.77 15.50 -15.73
CA ILE A 304 -7.70 15.71 -16.72
C ILE A 304 -7.63 14.49 -17.63
N ARG A 305 -8.05 14.66 -18.89
CA ARG A 305 -8.28 13.54 -19.82
C ARG A 305 -7.04 12.71 -20.13
N ASP A 306 -5.90 13.37 -20.35
CA ASP A 306 -4.64 12.73 -20.67
C ASP A 306 -3.62 13.13 -19.60
N ASN A 307 -3.02 12.13 -18.94
CA ASN A 307 -2.18 12.29 -17.77
C ASN A 307 -1.00 13.23 -18.05
N LEU A 308 -0.69 14.14 -17.12
CA LEU A 308 0.35 15.15 -17.32
C LEU A 308 1.76 14.58 -17.12
N ILE A 309 1.91 13.53 -16.30
CA ILE A 309 3.19 12.82 -16.15
C ILE A 309 3.56 12.09 -17.44
N ASP A 310 2.59 11.41 -18.06
CA ASP A 310 2.76 10.70 -19.33
C ASP A 310 3.21 11.63 -20.49
N LYS A 311 3.01 12.95 -20.36
CA LYS A 311 3.45 13.96 -21.35
C LYS A 311 4.89 14.41 -21.15
N ILE A 312 5.43 14.37 -19.93
CA ILE A 312 6.81 14.81 -19.61
C ILE A 312 7.79 13.66 -19.42
N TRP A 313 7.33 12.41 -19.22
CA TRP A 313 8.17 11.25 -18.87
C TRP A 313 9.37 11.09 -19.82
N ASN A 314 9.10 11.09 -21.13
CA ASN A 314 10.10 10.94 -22.21
C ASN A 314 11.08 12.12 -22.35
N GLU A 315 10.92 13.21 -21.59
CA GLU A 315 11.94 14.27 -21.51
C GLU A 315 13.08 13.94 -20.54
N PHE A 316 12.93 12.88 -19.72
CA PHE A 316 13.88 12.51 -18.66
C PHE A 316 14.37 11.06 -18.74
N GLU A 317 13.50 10.12 -19.14
CA GLU A 317 13.80 8.68 -19.24
C GLU A 317 12.80 8.01 -20.21
N GLU A 318 13.13 6.82 -20.73
CA GLU A 318 12.21 6.10 -21.63
C GLU A 318 10.97 5.62 -20.86
N LYS A 319 9.78 6.13 -21.21
CA LYS A 319 8.53 5.73 -20.58
C LYS A 319 8.25 4.23 -20.83
N PRO A 320 8.04 3.41 -19.78
CA PRO A 320 7.75 1.99 -19.93
C PRO A 320 6.49 1.73 -20.78
N ILE A 321 6.52 0.65 -21.58
CA ILE A 321 5.38 0.22 -22.41
C ILE A 321 4.52 -0.78 -21.63
N ARG A 322 3.19 -0.55 -21.57
CA ARG A 322 2.23 -1.51 -20.98
C ARG A 322 2.29 -2.83 -21.73
N LYS A 323 2.75 -3.90 -21.06
CA LYS A 323 2.79 -5.26 -21.61
C LYS A 323 1.44 -5.95 -21.38
N PHE A 324 1.01 -6.75 -22.36
CA PHE A 324 -0.22 -7.54 -22.32
C PHE A 324 0.16 -9.02 -22.57
N ASN A 325 0.49 -9.73 -21.51
CA ASN A 325 1.10 -11.07 -21.54
C ASN A 325 0.05 -12.17 -21.80
N LYS A 326 0.47 -13.41 -22.07
CA LYS A 326 -0.49 -14.50 -22.36
C LYS A 326 -1.43 -14.78 -21.18
N ILE A 327 -2.71 -15.02 -21.49
CA ILE A 327 -3.74 -15.39 -20.51
C ILE A 327 -3.95 -16.90 -20.57
N PHE A 328 -4.27 -17.54 -19.44
CA PHE A 328 -4.63 -18.95 -19.37
C PHE A 328 -5.83 -19.19 -18.45
N LYS A 329 -6.57 -20.28 -18.70
CA LYS A 329 -7.58 -20.78 -17.75
C LYS A 329 -6.88 -21.49 -16.61
N LEU A 330 -7.23 -21.15 -15.38
CA LEU A 330 -6.91 -21.91 -14.18
C LEU A 330 -7.86 -23.12 -14.09
N ASP A 331 -7.26 -24.31 -14.02
CA ASP A 331 -7.98 -25.58 -13.97
C ASP A 331 -8.90 -25.68 -12.73
N ASP A 332 -10.10 -26.23 -12.90
CA ASP A 332 -11.10 -26.29 -11.83
C ASP A 332 -10.67 -27.24 -10.68
N LYS A 333 -9.64 -28.08 -10.88
CA LYS A 333 -8.94 -28.81 -9.81
C LYS A 333 -8.15 -27.92 -8.83
N PHE A 334 -7.95 -26.65 -9.17
CA PHE A 334 -7.33 -25.64 -8.30
C PHE A 334 -8.37 -24.65 -7.75
N THR A 335 -9.41 -24.31 -8.53
CA THR A 335 -10.43 -23.33 -8.12
C THR A 335 -11.59 -23.93 -7.34
N GLY A 336 -11.90 -25.22 -7.51
CA GLY A 336 -13.04 -25.91 -6.90
C GLY A 336 -14.43 -25.48 -7.39
N GLU A 337 -14.54 -24.41 -8.17
CA GLU A 337 -15.82 -23.89 -8.69
C GLU A 337 -15.63 -23.27 -10.08
N SER A 338 -16.45 -23.72 -11.05
CA SER A 338 -16.43 -23.18 -12.42
C SER A 338 -17.09 -21.79 -12.51
N THR A 339 -16.68 -21.01 -13.51
CA THR A 339 -17.24 -19.68 -13.80
C THR A 339 -18.76 -19.67 -13.97
N LEU A 340 -19.35 -20.70 -14.58
CA LEU A 340 -20.82 -20.79 -14.70
C LEU A 340 -21.51 -20.93 -13.34
N SER A 341 -20.91 -21.64 -12.38
CA SER A 341 -21.40 -21.69 -10.99
C SER A 341 -21.25 -20.33 -10.30
N LYS A 342 -20.08 -19.69 -10.44
CA LYS A 342 -19.81 -18.35 -9.87
C LYS A 342 -20.80 -17.30 -10.39
N LEU A 343 -21.09 -17.30 -11.68
CA LEU A 343 -22.09 -16.42 -12.31
C LEU A 343 -23.52 -16.73 -11.84
N ASN A 344 -23.89 -17.99 -11.66
CA ASN A 344 -25.17 -18.36 -11.07
C ASN A 344 -25.27 -17.90 -9.60
N ARG A 345 -24.21 -18.07 -8.81
CA ARG A 345 -24.09 -17.61 -7.42
C ARG A 345 -24.24 -16.09 -7.30
N LEU A 346 -23.65 -15.33 -8.23
CA LEU A 346 -23.82 -13.88 -8.40
C LEU A 346 -25.26 -13.49 -8.78
N ASN A 347 -25.84 -14.16 -9.78
CA ASN A 347 -27.20 -13.92 -10.29
C ASN A 347 -28.25 -14.08 -9.17
N LEU A 348 -28.26 -15.24 -8.51
CA LEU A 348 -29.21 -15.59 -7.46
C LEU A 348 -29.09 -14.68 -6.23
N ASN A 349 -27.87 -14.28 -5.86
CA ASN A 349 -27.66 -13.50 -4.65
C ASN A 349 -27.80 -11.99 -4.82
N TYR A 350 -27.58 -11.45 -6.02
CA TYR A 350 -27.53 -10.01 -6.24
C TYR A 350 -28.45 -9.55 -7.37
N PHE A 351 -28.27 -10.02 -8.61
CA PHE A 351 -29.02 -9.49 -9.77
C PHE A 351 -30.53 -9.66 -9.60
N LYS A 352 -31.01 -10.85 -9.20
CA LYS A 352 -32.43 -11.10 -8.92
C LYS A 352 -32.98 -10.32 -7.71
N LYS A 353 -32.16 -10.03 -6.70
CA LYS A 353 -32.59 -9.32 -5.49
C LYS A 353 -32.65 -7.80 -5.69
N LEU A 354 -31.74 -7.26 -6.50
CA LEU A 354 -31.66 -5.84 -6.85
C LEU A 354 -32.55 -5.47 -8.05
N ASN A 355 -33.03 -6.45 -8.81
CA ASN A 355 -33.72 -6.29 -10.10
C ASN A 355 -32.85 -5.51 -11.12
N ILE A 356 -31.57 -5.90 -11.24
CA ILE A 356 -30.59 -5.30 -12.15
C ILE A 356 -29.91 -6.39 -12.97
N ASN A 357 -29.82 -6.17 -14.29
CA ASN A 357 -29.29 -7.15 -15.24
C ASN A 357 -27.85 -6.87 -15.68
N THR A 358 -27.35 -5.63 -15.52
CA THR A 358 -26.03 -5.23 -16.01
C THR A 358 -25.13 -4.74 -14.88
N MET A 359 -23.93 -5.33 -14.77
CA MET A 359 -22.86 -4.91 -13.88
C MET A 359 -21.55 -4.71 -14.65
N ILE A 360 -20.72 -3.77 -14.20
CA ILE A 360 -19.36 -3.56 -14.72
C ILE A 360 -18.35 -3.74 -13.59
N LEU A 361 -17.27 -4.47 -13.87
CA LEU A 361 -16.14 -4.68 -12.98
C LEU A 361 -14.89 -4.02 -13.55
N ASN A 362 -14.08 -3.45 -12.66
CA ASN A 362 -12.76 -2.92 -12.96
C ASN A 362 -11.61 -3.55 -12.16
N SER A 363 -11.83 -4.17 -10.99
CA SER A 363 -10.71 -4.79 -10.28
C SER A 363 -10.29 -6.10 -10.98
N LEU A 364 -8.98 -6.28 -11.17
CA LEU A 364 -8.45 -7.37 -12.00
C LEU A 364 -8.53 -8.73 -11.31
N ASP A 365 -8.48 -8.75 -9.98
CA ASP A 365 -8.60 -9.92 -9.13
C ASP A 365 -10.02 -10.52 -9.15
N GLU A 366 -11.05 -9.68 -9.10
CA GLU A 366 -12.44 -10.11 -9.24
C GLU A 366 -12.74 -10.69 -10.63
N ILE A 367 -12.25 -10.03 -11.70
CA ILE A 367 -12.39 -10.53 -13.07
C ILE A 367 -11.64 -11.86 -13.23
N SER A 368 -10.41 -11.96 -12.72
CA SER A 368 -9.59 -13.18 -12.77
C SER A 368 -10.23 -14.34 -11.98
N TRP A 369 -10.74 -14.08 -10.77
CA TRP A 369 -11.40 -15.08 -9.94
C TRP A 369 -12.75 -15.52 -10.51
N LEU A 370 -13.55 -14.59 -11.06
CA LEU A 370 -14.87 -14.90 -11.62
C LEU A 370 -14.74 -15.77 -12.88
N LEU A 371 -13.82 -15.42 -13.78
CA LEU A 371 -13.65 -16.08 -15.08
C LEU A 371 -12.72 -17.32 -15.03
N ASN A 372 -12.21 -17.69 -13.85
CA ASN A 372 -11.14 -18.69 -13.69
C ASN A 372 -9.96 -18.43 -14.65
N LEU A 373 -9.62 -17.16 -14.91
CA LEU A 373 -8.52 -16.75 -15.79
C LEU A 373 -7.36 -16.19 -14.96
N ARG A 374 -6.14 -16.29 -15.51
CA ARG A 374 -4.91 -15.76 -14.92
C ARG A 374 -3.98 -15.21 -15.99
N GLY A 375 -3.14 -14.25 -15.61
CA GLY A 375 -2.12 -13.63 -16.44
C GLY A 375 -0.85 -13.34 -15.65
N ASN A 376 -0.06 -12.38 -16.13
CA ASN A 376 1.10 -11.82 -15.43
C ASN A 376 1.39 -10.42 -16.00
N ASP A 377 0.38 -9.55 -16.07
CA ASP A 377 0.55 -8.17 -16.59
C ASP A 377 1.08 -7.19 -15.54
N ILE A 378 0.87 -7.53 -14.27
CA ILE A 378 1.37 -6.83 -13.09
C ILE A 378 2.34 -7.79 -12.40
N ASP A 379 3.48 -7.26 -11.93
CA ASP A 379 4.46 -8.10 -11.24
C ASP A 379 3.89 -8.61 -9.90
N TYR A 380 4.33 -9.83 -9.53
CA TYR A 380 3.88 -10.60 -8.36
C TYR A 380 2.39 -11.01 -8.30
N ASN A 381 1.54 -10.43 -9.16
CA ASN A 381 0.09 -10.58 -9.14
C ASN A 381 -0.36 -11.29 -10.43
N PRO A 382 -0.95 -12.51 -10.37
CA PRO A 382 -1.21 -13.35 -11.55
C PRO A 382 -2.46 -12.90 -12.36
N LEU A 383 -2.53 -11.61 -12.64
CA LEU A 383 -3.66 -10.86 -13.16
C LEU A 383 -3.39 -10.39 -14.60
N PHE A 384 -4.43 -9.89 -15.27
CA PHE A 384 -4.34 -9.37 -16.63
C PHE A 384 -5.22 -8.14 -16.82
N TYR A 385 -4.69 -7.11 -17.48
CA TYR A 385 -5.35 -5.84 -17.72
C TYR A 385 -6.68 -6.05 -18.45
N SER A 386 -7.79 -5.82 -17.75
CA SER A 386 -9.12 -6.10 -18.26
C SER A 386 -10.24 -5.33 -17.57
N TYR A 387 -11.31 -5.06 -18.31
CA TYR A 387 -12.63 -4.72 -17.75
C TYR A 387 -13.63 -5.80 -18.14
N LEU A 388 -14.64 -6.05 -17.30
CA LEU A 388 -15.70 -7.02 -17.60
C LEU A 388 -17.07 -6.35 -17.47
N ILE A 389 -17.89 -6.45 -18.52
CA ILE A 389 -19.34 -6.19 -18.43
C ILE A 389 -20.07 -7.53 -18.39
N ILE A 390 -20.97 -7.67 -17.43
CA ILE A 390 -21.88 -8.80 -17.28
C ILE A 390 -23.29 -8.28 -17.58
N ASN A 391 -23.92 -8.75 -18.66
CA ASN A 391 -25.31 -8.47 -19.01
C ASN A 391 -26.19 -9.72 -18.81
N ASP A 392 -27.44 -9.52 -18.40
CA ASP A 392 -28.47 -10.56 -18.23
C ASP A 392 -27.97 -11.82 -17.49
N SER A 393 -27.10 -11.62 -16.49
CA SER A 393 -26.42 -12.66 -15.69
C SER A 393 -25.36 -13.51 -16.39
N ASN A 394 -25.39 -13.68 -17.71
CA ASN A 394 -24.50 -14.62 -18.42
C ASN A 394 -24.01 -14.16 -19.81
N ASN A 395 -24.33 -12.95 -20.26
CA ASN A 395 -23.77 -12.37 -21.49
C ASN A 395 -22.55 -11.52 -21.13
N LEU A 396 -21.36 -12.08 -21.28
CA LEU A 396 -20.10 -11.47 -20.85
C LEU A 396 -19.44 -10.70 -22.01
N ILE A 397 -18.88 -9.54 -21.70
CA ILE A 397 -17.99 -8.80 -22.61
C ILE A 397 -16.70 -8.46 -21.86
N LEU A 398 -15.61 -9.12 -22.23
CA LEU A 398 -14.28 -8.96 -21.66
C LEU A 398 -13.45 -8.04 -22.55
N TYR A 399 -13.05 -6.90 -22.00
CA TYR A 399 -12.26 -5.88 -22.69
C TYR A 399 -10.80 -6.07 -22.32
N THR A 400 -9.97 -6.53 -23.24
CA THR A 400 -8.51 -6.65 -23.06
C THR A 400 -7.81 -6.60 -24.40
N ASN A 401 -6.54 -6.20 -24.43
CA ASN A 401 -5.83 -5.97 -25.68
C ASN A 401 -5.38 -7.28 -26.35
N ASN A 402 -5.17 -7.26 -27.67
CA ASN A 402 -4.56 -8.29 -28.51
C ASN A 402 -5.15 -9.75 -28.45
N HIS A 403 -5.67 -10.23 -29.58
CA HIS A 403 -6.15 -11.62 -29.72
C HIS A 403 -5.06 -12.71 -29.60
N GLU A 404 -3.78 -12.36 -29.75
CA GLU A 404 -2.64 -13.29 -29.59
C GLU A 404 -2.40 -13.73 -28.14
N ARG A 405 -3.00 -13.03 -27.16
CA ARG A 405 -2.99 -13.43 -25.75
C ARG A 405 -3.69 -14.77 -25.50
N PHE A 406 -4.51 -15.22 -26.44
CA PHE A 406 -5.45 -16.33 -26.29
C PHE A 406 -5.08 -17.53 -27.16
N SER A 407 -4.90 -18.70 -26.54
CA SER A 407 -4.86 -19.98 -27.26
C SER A 407 -6.22 -20.32 -27.87
N ASN A 408 -6.27 -21.29 -28.79
CA ASN A 408 -7.54 -21.73 -29.37
C ASN A 408 -8.45 -22.38 -28.32
N ASP A 409 -7.89 -23.14 -27.37
CA ASP A 409 -8.64 -23.74 -26.26
C ASP A 409 -9.25 -22.65 -25.37
N LEU A 410 -8.52 -21.56 -25.12
CA LEU A 410 -9.03 -20.43 -24.35
C LEU A 410 -10.13 -19.66 -25.11
N LYS A 411 -10.04 -19.54 -26.44
CA LYS A 411 -11.13 -18.98 -27.27
C LYS A 411 -12.38 -19.87 -27.21
N ASN A 412 -12.22 -21.19 -27.25
CA ASN A 412 -13.32 -22.14 -27.10
C ASN A 412 -13.97 -22.04 -25.71
N TYR A 413 -13.16 -21.93 -24.65
CA TYR A 413 -13.65 -21.71 -23.28
C TYR A 413 -14.42 -20.39 -23.13
N LEU A 414 -13.97 -19.30 -23.77
CA LEU A 414 -14.71 -18.04 -23.78
C LEU A 414 -16.07 -18.17 -24.48
N ILE A 415 -16.17 -18.98 -25.54
CA ILE A 415 -17.46 -19.29 -26.19
C ILE A 415 -18.37 -20.11 -25.25
N GLU A 416 -17.81 -21.11 -24.55
CA GLU A 416 -18.53 -21.93 -23.55
C GLU A 416 -19.17 -21.07 -22.44
N ILE A 417 -18.44 -20.08 -21.92
CA ILE A 417 -18.95 -19.14 -20.90
C ILE A 417 -19.69 -17.92 -21.48
N ASN A 418 -20.05 -17.94 -22.77
CA ASN A 418 -20.75 -16.86 -23.48
C ASN A 418 -20.08 -15.48 -23.33
N CYS A 419 -18.76 -15.44 -23.54
CA CYS A 419 -17.91 -14.27 -23.43
C CYS A 419 -17.39 -13.77 -24.78
N LYS A 420 -17.64 -12.49 -25.05
CA LYS A 420 -17.16 -11.77 -26.23
C LYS A 420 -15.92 -10.97 -25.86
N LEU A 421 -14.88 -11.07 -26.68
CA LEU A 421 -13.67 -10.24 -26.56
C LEU A 421 -13.85 -8.90 -27.27
N LYS A 422 -13.29 -7.85 -26.67
CA LYS A 422 -13.13 -6.50 -27.24
C LYS A 422 -11.78 -5.92 -26.86
N PHE A 423 -11.29 -4.94 -27.60
CA PHE A 423 -10.08 -4.21 -27.24
C PHE A 423 -10.28 -3.43 -25.93
N TYR A 424 -9.21 -3.30 -25.17
CA TYR A 424 -9.20 -2.76 -23.81
C TYR A 424 -9.91 -1.40 -23.68
N ASP A 425 -9.57 -0.40 -24.51
CA ASP A 425 -10.17 0.95 -24.45
C ASP A 425 -11.58 1.07 -25.10
N GLU A 426 -12.14 0.02 -25.73
CA GLU A 426 -13.53 0.06 -26.22
C GLU A 426 -14.54 0.22 -25.08
N ILE A 427 -14.15 -0.14 -23.84
CA ILE A 427 -14.96 -0.03 -22.63
C ILE A 427 -15.58 1.36 -22.47
N TRP A 428 -14.84 2.44 -22.80
CA TRP A 428 -15.31 3.81 -22.64
C TRP A 428 -16.46 4.18 -23.60
N PHE A 429 -16.52 3.54 -24.76
CA PHE A 429 -17.60 3.69 -25.73
C PHE A 429 -18.81 2.83 -25.36
N ASP A 430 -18.60 1.56 -25.00
CA ASP A 430 -19.70 0.67 -24.66
C ASP A 430 -20.37 1.02 -23.33
N ILE A 431 -19.66 1.56 -22.32
CA ILE A 431 -20.29 2.17 -21.12
C ILE A 431 -21.31 3.25 -21.53
N ARG A 432 -20.95 4.12 -22.48
CA ARG A 432 -21.81 5.21 -22.97
C ARG A 432 -23.03 4.68 -23.74
N LYS A 433 -22.83 3.64 -24.56
CA LYS A 433 -23.89 2.97 -25.32
C LYS A 433 -24.87 2.23 -24.39
N ILE A 434 -24.34 1.41 -23.48
CA ILE A 434 -25.13 0.59 -22.55
C ILE A 434 -25.91 1.48 -21.57
N SER A 435 -25.28 2.50 -20.98
CA SER A 435 -26.01 3.44 -20.09
C SER A 435 -27.10 4.24 -20.80
N SER A 436 -26.94 4.55 -22.09
CA SER A 436 -28.02 5.14 -22.91
C SER A 436 -29.21 4.20 -23.05
N ASN A 437 -28.97 2.93 -23.41
CA ASN A 437 -30.03 1.94 -23.58
C ASN A 437 -30.76 1.65 -22.27
N LEU A 438 -30.01 1.38 -21.18
CA LEU A 438 -30.59 1.15 -19.86
C LEU A 438 -31.44 2.33 -19.38
N LYS A 439 -31.05 3.58 -19.70
CA LYS A 439 -31.86 4.77 -19.40
C LYS A 439 -33.18 4.81 -20.18
N ILE A 440 -33.21 4.37 -21.44
CA ILE A 440 -34.45 4.24 -22.23
C ILE A 440 -35.35 3.15 -21.63
N GLU A 441 -34.76 2.05 -21.16
CA GLU A 441 -35.46 0.94 -20.49
C GLU A 441 -35.84 1.22 -19.02
N ASN A 442 -35.52 2.41 -18.48
CA ASN A 442 -35.65 2.77 -17.06
C ASN A 442 -34.97 1.77 -16.08
N LYS A 443 -33.93 1.07 -16.53
CA LYS A 443 -33.07 0.19 -15.74
C LYS A 443 -31.83 0.95 -15.28
N LYS A 444 -31.20 0.52 -14.18
CA LYS A 444 -29.95 1.11 -13.67
C LYS A 444 -28.75 0.23 -13.97
N LEU A 445 -27.60 0.86 -14.19
CA LEU A 445 -26.31 0.17 -14.29
C LEU A 445 -25.73 -0.11 -12.90
N LEU A 446 -25.24 -1.32 -12.64
CA LEU A 446 -24.57 -1.67 -11.37
C LEU A 446 -23.05 -1.49 -11.49
N LEU A 447 -22.45 -0.88 -10.48
CA LEU A 447 -21.01 -0.66 -10.35
C LEU A 447 -20.53 -1.09 -8.96
N THR A 448 -19.25 -1.39 -8.84
CA THR A 448 -18.58 -1.53 -7.54
C THR A 448 -18.23 -0.16 -6.95
N ASN A 449 -17.90 -0.13 -5.65
CA ASN A 449 -17.37 1.06 -4.99
C ASN A 449 -16.03 1.50 -5.57
N ASP A 450 -15.24 0.55 -6.06
CA ASP A 450 -13.89 0.72 -6.60
C ASP A 450 -13.90 1.26 -8.06
N ALA A 451 -15.09 1.56 -8.61
CA ALA A 451 -15.27 2.11 -9.94
C ALA A 451 -14.66 3.52 -10.07
N ASN A 452 -13.74 3.68 -11.03
CA ASN A 452 -13.03 4.93 -11.25
C ASN A 452 -13.93 6.05 -11.81
N TRP A 453 -13.53 7.30 -11.58
CA TRP A 453 -14.30 8.49 -12.01
C TRP A 453 -14.50 8.54 -13.53
N LYS A 454 -13.57 7.99 -14.32
CA LYS A 454 -13.66 7.89 -15.78
C LYS A 454 -14.84 7.04 -16.24
N MET A 455 -15.13 5.92 -15.58
CA MET A 455 -16.34 5.12 -15.84
C MET A 455 -17.61 5.97 -15.67
N ILE A 456 -17.71 6.72 -14.57
CA ILE A 456 -18.86 7.59 -14.29
C ILE A 456 -19.01 8.71 -15.32
N ASN A 457 -17.90 9.31 -15.76
CA ASN A 457 -17.89 10.35 -16.80
C ASN A 457 -18.29 9.82 -18.20
N CYS A 458 -18.39 8.50 -18.39
CA CYS A 458 -18.98 7.89 -19.58
C CYS A 458 -20.48 7.54 -19.44
N ILE A 459 -21.05 7.53 -18.23
CA ILE A 459 -22.44 7.13 -17.97
C ILE A 459 -23.41 8.28 -18.24
N ILE A 460 -24.29 8.11 -19.22
CA ILE A 460 -25.25 9.14 -19.60
C ILE A 460 -26.37 9.26 -18.56
N GLY A 461 -26.58 10.48 -18.06
CA GLY A 461 -27.64 10.82 -17.11
C GLY A 461 -27.44 10.30 -15.68
N LYS A 462 -26.22 9.89 -15.29
CA LYS A 462 -25.90 9.34 -13.95
C LYS A 462 -26.81 8.16 -13.51
N ASN A 463 -27.27 7.35 -14.46
CA ASN A 463 -28.26 6.31 -14.24
C ASN A 463 -27.63 4.98 -13.74
N PHE A 464 -27.05 5.00 -12.53
CA PHE A 464 -26.34 3.86 -11.93
C PHE A 464 -26.65 3.67 -10.44
N ILE A 465 -26.16 2.56 -9.88
CA ILE A 465 -26.04 2.27 -8.45
C ILE A 465 -24.61 1.76 -8.20
N GLN A 466 -23.96 2.23 -7.14
CA GLN A 466 -22.75 1.61 -6.60
C GLN A 466 -23.08 0.70 -5.42
N ILE A 467 -22.34 -0.40 -5.29
CA ILE A 467 -22.38 -1.32 -4.15
C ILE A 467 -20.96 -1.73 -3.74
N GLU A 468 -20.78 -2.24 -2.53
CA GLU A 468 -19.60 -3.09 -2.25
C GLU A 468 -19.65 -4.33 -3.16
N SER A 469 -18.52 -4.73 -3.71
CA SER A 469 -18.54 -5.77 -4.74
C SER A 469 -19.03 -7.12 -4.19
N PRO A 470 -19.99 -7.78 -4.88
CA PRO A 470 -20.43 -9.11 -4.51
C PRO A 470 -19.33 -10.15 -4.65
N ILE A 471 -18.35 -9.92 -5.54
CA ILE A 471 -17.30 -10.89 -5.88
C ILE A 471 -16.21 -10.89 -4.80
N LYS A 472 -15.88 -9.71 -4.27
CA LYS A 472 -15.00 -9.52 -3.08
C LYS A 472 -15.40 -10.45 -1.93
N LEU A 473 -16.66 -10.43 -1.53
CA LEU A 473 -17.18 -11.32 -0.48
C LEU A 473 -17.25 -12.80 -0.93
N MET A 474 -17.47 -13.07 -2.21
CA MET A 474 -17.57 -14.44 -2.74
C MET A 474 -16.23 -15.17 -2.91
N LYS A 475 -15.11 -14.44 -3.10
CA LYS A 475 -13.74 -14.97 -3.21
C LYS A 475 -13.02 -15.07 -1.86
N GLU A 476 -13.39 -14.23 -0.89
CA GLU A 476 -12.74 -14.19 0.43
C GLU A 476 -13.08 -15.39 1.33
N ILE A 477 -14.15 -16.12 1.00
CA ILE A 477 -14.54 -17.41 1.61
C ILE A 477 -14.05 -18.53 0.70
N LYS A 478 -12.88 -19.09 1.01
CA LYS A 478 -12.18 -20.07 0.18
C LYS A 478 -12.82 -21.45 0.39
N ASN A 479 -13.06 -22.16 -0.71
CA ASN A 479 -13.65 -23.50 -0.67
C ASN A 479 -12.61 -24.59 -0.31
N SER A 480 -13.06 -25.83 -0.12
CA SER A 480 -12.17 -26.93 0.32
C SER A 480 -11.03 -27.26 -0.66
N ILE A 481 -11.20 -27.03 -1.97
CA ILE A 481 -10.13 -27.21 -2.95
C ILE A 481 -9.11 -26.06 -2.84
N GLU A 482 -9.58 -24.82 -2.76
CA GLU A 482 -8.72 -23.64 -2.56
C GLU A 482 -7.92 -23.74 -1.24
N LEU A 483 -8.56 -24.16 -0.13
CA LEU A 483 -7.90 -24.34 1.17
C LEU A 483 -6.88 -25.50 1.17
N ASN A 484 -7.21 -26.65 0.57
CA ASN A 484 -6.27 -27.77 0.46
C ASN A 484 -5.09 -27.41 -0.47
N GLY A 485 -5.35 -26.65 -1.53
CA GLY A 485 -4.33 -26.07 -2.40
C GLY A 485 -3.40 -25.12 -1.65
N GLN A 486 -3.96 -24.22 -0.83
CA GLN A 486 -3.19 -23.28 -0.02
C GLN A 486 -2.32 -24.00 1.03
N ILE A 487 -2.87 -25.01 1.71
CA ILE A 487 -2.10 -25.85 2.65
C ILE A 487 -0.92 -26.50 1.91
N LYS A 488 -1.13 -27.03 0.70
CA LYS A 488 -0.01 -27.56 -0.10
C LYS A 488 1.01 -26.49 -0.49
N ALA A 489 0.58 -25.31 -0.92
CA ALA A 489 1.46 -24.19 -1.26
C ALA A 489 2.37 -23.82 -0.08
N GLN A 490 1.78 -23.65 1.10
CA GLN A 490 2.51 -23.37 2.35
C GLN A 490 3.43 -24.51 2.80
N ILE A 491 3.08 -25.77 2.52
CA ILE A 491 3.97 -26.93 2.78
C ILE A 491 5.18 -26.94 1.83
N ASP A 492 5.00 -26.64 0.55
CA ASP A 492 6.08 -26.67 -0.44
C ASP A 492 6.98 -25.42 -0.35
N ASP A 493 6.41 -24.24 -0.06
CA ASP A 493 7.16 -23.00 0.21
C ASP A 493 7.89 -23.03 1.57
N GLY A 494 7.28 -23.65 2.59
CA GLY A 494 7.93 -23.89 3.89
C GLY A 494 9.17 -24.79 3.78
N TYR A 495 9.18 -25.75 2.84
CA TYR A 495 10.38 -26.53 2.52
C TYR A 495 11.49 -25.65 1.93
N ALA A 496 11.15 -24.72 1.02
CA ALA A 496 12.12 -23.78 0.46
C ALA A 496 12.69 -22.83 1.53
N LEU A 497 11.85 -22.31 2.43
CA LEU A 497 12.30 -21.46 3.56
C LEU A 497 13.20 -22.23 4.53
N ILE A 498 12.90 -23.49 4.87
CA ILE A 498 13.77 -24.34 5.70
C ILE A 498 15.11 -24.62 5.00
N LYS A 499 15.11 -24.97 3.71
CA LYS A 499 16.32 -25.16 2.88
C LYS A 499 17.14 -23.86 2.78
N PHE A 500 16.48 -22.70 2.70
CA PHE A 500 17.12 -21.40 2.62
C PHE A 500 17.75 -20.95 3.94
N PHE A 501 17.02 -20.97 5.07
CA PHE A 501 17.55 -20.52 6.36
C PHE A 501 18.70 -21.40 6.86
N SER A 502 18.60 -22.72 6.64
CA SER A 502 19.72 -23.63 6.91
C SER A 502 20.92 -23.38 5.98
N TRP A 503 20.71 -23.14 4.68
CA TRP A 503 21.77 -22.74 3.74
C TRP A 503 22.46 -21.43 4.18
N LEU A 504 21.68 -20.42 4.59
CA LEU A 504 22.17 -19.09 4.94
C LEU A 504 23.05 -19.15 6.21
N GLU A 505 22.59 -19.86 7.24
CA GLU A 505 23.39 -20.12 8.44
C GLU A 505 24.70 -20.88 8.11
N ASN A 506 24.67 -21.83 7.18
CA ASN A 506 25.86 -22.55 6.74
C ASN A 506 26.89 -21.61 6.09
N GLN A 507 26.44 -20.67 5.24
CA GLN A 507 27.34 -19.72 4.60
C GLN A 507 27.91 -18.72 5.62
N LEU A 508 27.04 -18.11 6.43
CA LEU A 508 27.41 -17.05 7.37
C LEU A 508 28.26 -17.56 8.55
N ILE A 509 27.87 -18.67 9.20
CA ILE A 509 28.50 -19.13 10.45
C ILE A 509 29.62 -20.15 10.20
N LYS A 510 29.44 -21.09 9.25
CA LYS A 510 30.40 -22.20 9.06
C LYS A 510 31.48 -21.90 8.02
N LYS A 511 31.15 -21.09 6.99
CA LYS A 511 32.07 -20.74 5.90
C LYS A 511 32.59 -19.30 6.00
N CYS A 512 31.92 -18.44 6.77
CA CYS A 512 32.21 -17.00 6.88
C CYS A 512 32.15 -16.27 5.52
N GLU A 513 31.17 -16.62 4.68
CA GLU A 513 30.96 -15.98 3.37
C GLU A 513 30.32 -14.60 3.53
N PHE A 514 30.75 -13.64 2.70
CA PHE A 514 30.13 -12.31 2.61
C PHE A 514 28.91 -12.36 1.69
N ILE A 515 27.71 -12.24 2.26
CA ILE A 515 26.42 -12.32 1.56
C ILE A 515 25.63 -11.04 1.82
N THR A 516 25.17 -10.38 0.75
CA THR A 516 24.24 -9.26 0.88
C THR A 516 22.81 -9.73 1.09
N GLU A 517 21.94 -8.85 1.59
CA GLU A 517 20.49 -9.11 1.66
C GLU A 517 19.91 -9.42 0.26
N PHE A 518 20.44 -8.76 -0.78
CA PHE A 518 20.06 -9.03 -2.17
C PHE A 518 20.50 -10.44 -2.64
N ASP A 519 21.72 -10.87 -2.30
CA ASP A 519 22.18 -12.24 -2.61
C ASP A 519 21.31 -13.30 -1.90
N ALA A 520 20.91 -13.02 -0.67
CA ALA A 520 20.05 -13.89 0.12
C ALA A 520 18.62 -13.97 -0.46
N SER A 521 18.00 -12.84 -0.83
CA SER A 521 16.68 -12.82 -1.49
C SER A 521 16.71 -13.56 -2.84
N MET A 522 17.77 -13.35 -3.63
CA MET A 522 17.98 -14.04 -4.89
C MET A 522 18.21 -15.55 -4.71
N LYS A 523 18.87 -15.99 -3.63
CA LYS A 523 19.01 -17.43 -3.33
C LYS A 523 17.69 -18.08 -2.94
N LEU A 524 16.86 -17.40 -2.14
CA LEU A 524 15.52 -17.89 -1.82
C LEU A 524 14.64 -18.02 -3.07
N LEU A 525 14.74 -17.06 -4.00
CA LEU A 525 14.09 -17.13 -5.31
C LEU A 525 14.64 -18.27 -6.20
N GLU A 526 15.94 -18.58 -6.14
CA GLU A 526 16.53 -19.75 -6.82
C GLU A 526 15.89 -21.06 -6.30
N ILE A 527 15.84 -21.23 -4.98
CA ILE A 527 15.25 -22.44 -4.35
C ILE A 527 13.76 -22.55 -4.67
N ARG A 528 13.01 -21.44 -4.63
CA ARG A 528 11.57 -21.44 -4.95
C ARG A 528 11.27 -21.83 -6.41
N LYS A 529 12.16 -21.56 -7.36
CA LYS A 529 12.04 -22.00 -8.76
C LYS A 529 12.13 -23.51 -8.95
N GLU A 530 12.68 -24.25 -8.00
CA GLU A 530 12.70 -25.72 -8.01
C GLU A 530 11.33 -26.34 -7.64
N LEU A 531 10.41 -25.55 -7.06
CA LEU A 531 9.15 -26.06 -6.53
C LEU A 531 8.11 -26.32 -7.63
N ASN A 532 7.37 -27.42 -7.46
CA ASN A 532 6.21 -27.74 -8.29
C ASN A 532 5.16 -26.63 -8.24
N ASN A 533 4.48 -26.39 -9.36
CA ASN A 533 3.44 -25.36 -9.54
C ASN A 533 3.86 -23.89 -9.32
N PHE A 534 5.12 -23.58 -8.98
CA PHE A 534 5.61 -22.20 -8.81
C PHE A 534 5.37 -21.33 -10.05
N LYS A 535 5.05 -20.06 -9.85
CA LYS A 535 4.71 -19.07 -10.90
C LYS A 535 5.41 -17.71 -10.74
N GLY A 536 5.99 -17.43 -9.58
CA GLY A 536 6.65 -16.17 -9.26
C GLY A 536 6.65 -15.93 -7.75
N LEU A 537 7.26 -14.84 -7.28
CA LEU A 537 7.02 -14.37 -5.91
C LEU A 537 5.62 -13.74 -5.80
N SER A 538 5.02 -13.70 -4.61
CA SER A 538 3.73 -13.03 -4.37
C SER A 538 3.87 -11.54 -4.00
N PHE A 539 5.08 -11.10 -3.68
CA PHE A 539 5.56 -9.72 -3.55
C PHE A 539 7.10 -9.70 -3.62
N GLU A 540 7.72 -8.52 -3.53
CA GLU A 540 9.19 -8.40 -3.52
C GLU A 540 9.76 -8.87 -2.16
N THR A 541 10.82 -9.69 -2.18
CA THR A 541 11.34 -10.31 -0.94
C THR A 541 12.10 -9.30 -0.07
N ILE A 542 11.52 -9.02 1.09
CA ILE A 542 12.13 -8.25 2.18
C ILE A 542 13.18 -9.16 2.85
N SER A 543 14.42 -9.08 2.40
CA SER A 543 15.58 -9.59 3.12
C SER A 543 16.26 -8.40 3.79
N SER A 544 16.49 -8.47 5.10
CA SER A 544 16.96 -7.30 5.86
C SER A 544 17.80 -7.68 7.10
N THR A 545 18.89 -6.96 7.35
CA THR A 545 19.72 -7.10 8.56
C THR A 545 19.73 -5.83 9.40
N GLY A 546 19.83 -5.96 10.73
CA GLY A 546 20.01 -4.83 11.64
C GLY A 546 18.98 -3.71 11.42
N SER A 547 19.45 -2.47 11.24
CA SER A 547 18.61 -1.29 11.03
C SER A 547 17.63 -1.41 9.86
N ASN A 548 17.93 -2.18 8.83
CA ASN A 548 17.05 -2.34 7.67
C ASN A 548 15.79 -3.13 8.04
N SER A 549 15.85 -4.06 9.00
CA SER A 549 14.67 -4.79 9.46
C SER A 549 13.68 -3.91 10.24
N ALA A 550 14.09 -2.71 10.66
CA ALA A 550 13.19 -1.69 11.22
C ALA A 550 12.38 -0.93 10.16
N ILE A 551 12.67 -1.11 8.86
CA ILE A 551 11.93 -0.50 7.74
C ILE A 551 10.92 -1.54 7.24
N ILE A 552 9.64 -1.31 7.57
CA ILE A 552 8.57 -2.33 7.52
C ILE A 552 8.43 -3.01 6.14
N HIS A 553 8.62 -2.23 5.06
CA HIS A 553 8.54 -2.62 3.65
C HIS A 553 9.88 -2.43 2.89
N TYR A 554 11.01 -2.81 3.50
CA TYR A 554 12.34 -2.72 2.86
C TYR A 554 12.52 -3.73 1.72
N SER A 555 12.86 -3.27 0.51
CA SER A 555 13.48 -4.15 -0.51
C SER A 555 15.00 -3.95 -0.54
N PRO A 556 15.82 -5.02 -0.53
CA PRO A 556 17.27 -4.92 -0.63
C PRO A 556 17.71 -4.46 -2.04
N PRO A 557 18.37 -3.30 -2.18
CA PRO A 557 18.71 -2.77 -3.49
C PRO A 557 19.81 -3.60 -4.16
N LYS A 558 19.62 -3.93 -5.45
CA LYS A 558 20.56 -4.73 -6.26
C LYS A 558 22.01 -4.21 -6.24
N PHE A 559 22.20 -2.91 -6.03
CA PHE A 559 23.50 -2.29 -5.85
C PHE A 559 23.50 -1.55 -4.51
N GLY A 560 24.49 -1.81 -3.67
CA GLY A 560 24.61 -1.17 -2.34
C GLY A 560 23.81 -1.81 -1.21
N SER A 561 23.21 -2.99 -1.39
CA SER A 561 22.62 -3.77 -0.28
C SER A 561 23.66 -4.08 0.82
N GLU A 562 23.20 -4.06 2.08
CA GLU A 562 24.04 -4.34 3.24
C GLU A 562 24.47 -5.83 3.28
N LEU A 563 25.64 -6.06 3.88
CA LEU A 563 26.13 -7.41 4.19
C LEU A 563 25.43 -7.91 5.46
N ILE A 564 24.91 -9.15 5.42
CA ILE A 564 24.19 -9.74 6.55
C ILE A 564 25.16 -9.99 7.71
N ASP A 565 25.06 -9.18 8.76
CA ASP A 565 25.84 -9.35 9.99
C ASP A 565 25.23 -10.48 10.83
N PRO A 566 25.96 -11.58 11.12
CA PRO A 566 25.42 -12.69 11.92
C PRO A 566 25.10 -12.30 13.37
N ASN A 567 25.61 -11.15 13.84
CA ASN A 567 25.45 -10.62 15.21
C ASN A 567 24.37 -9.54 15.31
N LYS A 568 23.52 -9.41 14.28
CA LYS A 568 22.31 -8.61 14.29
C LYS A 568 21.11 -9.49 13.96
N ILE A 569 19.90 -9.03 14.31
CA ILE A 569 18.68 -9.59 13.76
C ILE A 569 18.72 -9.62 12.23
N TYR A 570 18.23 -10.72 11.67
CA TYR A 570 17.91 -10.88 10.25
C TYR A 570 16.41 -11.16 10.09
N LEU A 571 15.70 -10.28 9.38
CA LEU A 571 14.27 -10.44 9.07
C LEU A 571 14.13 -10.76 7.58
N CYS A 572 13.45 -11.87 7.31
CA CYS A 572 13.12 -12.34 5.98
C CYS A 572 11.61 -12.46 5.85
N ASP A 573 10.99 -11.59 5.06
CA ASP A 573 9.59 -11.68 4.68
C ASP A 573 9.44 -11.84 3.17
N SER A 574 8.65 -12.84 2.77
CA SER A 574 8.54 -13.27 1.38
C SER A 574 7.50 -14.35 1.14
N GLY A 575 6.82 -14.28 -0.01
CA GLY A 575 5.92 -15.32 -0.47
C GLY A 575 6.06 -15.68 -1.94
N SER A 576 5.26 -16.66 -2.36
CA SER A 576 5.26 -17.29 -3.68
C SER A 576 3.85 -17.42 -4.25
N GLN A 577 3.74 -17.21 -5.56
CA GLN A 577 2.58 -17.61 -6.35
C GLN A 577 2.72 -19.07 -6.79
N PHE A 578 1.74 -19.90 -6.50
CA PHE A 578 1.59 -21.26 -7.04
C PHE A 578 0.23 -21.41 -7.73
N LEU A 579 0.11 -22.31 -8.72
CA LEU A 579 -1.20 -22.62 -9.34
C LEU A 579 -2.28 -23.04 -8.33
N ASN A 580 -1.89 -23.50 -7.14
CA ASN A 580 -2.79 -23.96 -6.08
C ASN A 580 -2.88 -23.03 -4.86
N GLY A 581 -2.25 -21.85 -4.84
CA GLY A 581 -2.32 -20.95 -3.69
C GLY A 581 -1.30 -19.80 -3.72
N THR A 582 -1.42 -18.87 -2.79
CA THR A 582 -0.53 -17.71 -2.64
C THR A 582 0.07 -17.77 -1.25
N THR A 583 1.39 -17.90 -1.13
CA THR A 583 2.03 -17.89 0.20
C THR A 583 2.40 -16.48 0.62
N ASP A 584 2.41 -16.31 1.93
CA ASP A 584 3.01 -15.20 2.66
C ASP A 584 3.62 -15.78 3.94
N THR A 585 4.80 -15.30 4.38
CA THR A 585 5.55 -15.78 5.56
C THR A 585 6.78 -14.91 5.88
N THR A 586 6.65 -14.08 6.90
CA THR A 586 7.78 -13.50 7.64
C THR A 586 8.41 -14.45 8.67
N ARG A 587 9.75 -14.50 8.72
CA ARG A 587 10.53 -14.97 9.87
C ARG A 587 11.64 -13.99 10.25
N THR A 588 11.73 -13.72 11.55
CA THR A 588 12.88 -13.04 12.15
C THR A 588 13.80 -14.06 12.82
N LEU A 589 15.11 -13.96 12.57
CA LEU A 589 16.16 -14.88 12.99
C LEU A 589 17.34 -14.12 13.64
N HIS A 590 18.18 -14.86 14.35
CA HIS A 590 19.51 -14.42 14.77
C HIS A 590 20.50 -15.59 14.64
N PHE A 591 21.69 -15.36 14.07
CA PHE A 591 22.63 -16.45 13.75
C PHE A 591 23.69 -16.64 14.86
N SER A 592 24.25 -15.53 15.38
CA SER A 592 25.13 -15.46 16.56
C SER A 592 24.30 -15.35 17.85
N GLU A 593 24.81 -14.74 18.91
CA GLU A 593 24.09 -14.56 20.19
C GLU A 593 23.32 -13.22 20.24
N PRO A 594 21.97 -13.23 20.37
CA PRO A 594 21.16 -12.00 20.38
C PRO A 594 21.17 -11.29 21.75
N SER A 595 20.83 -9.99 21.75
CA SER A 595 20.71 -9.22 22.99
C SER A 595 19.44 -9.53 23.79
N ASN A 596 19.46 -9.22 25.09
CA ASN A 596 18.28 -9.36 25.96
C ASN A 596 17.06 -8.56 25.47
N GLU A 597 17.27 -7.41 24.81
CA GLU A 597 16.17 -6.57 24.29
C GLU A 597 15.53 -7.18 23.03
N GLU A 598 16.34 -7.76 22.14
CA GLU A 598 15.86 -8.50 20.97
C GLU A 598 15.09 -9.76 21.40
N ILE A 599 15.63 -10.50 22.38
CA ILE A 599 14.99 -11.68 22.99
C ILE A 599 13.65 -11.31 23.64
N GLU A 600 13.59 -10.25 24.45
CA GLU A 600 12.34 -9.83 25.09
C GLU A 600 11.31 -9.37 24.06
N ASN A 601 11.67 -8.45 23.16
CA ASN A 601 10.73 -7.89 22.18
C ASN A 601 10.25 -8.95 21.16
N TYR A 602 11.11 -9.88 20.72
CA TYR A 602 10.69 -11.00 19.87
C TYR A 602 9.71 -11.91 20.61
N THR A 603 9.94 -12.16 21.90
CA THR A 603 9.02 -12.98 22.70
C THR A 603 7.67 -12.28 22.89
N LEU A 604 7.62 -10.96 23.05
CA LEU A 604 6.35 -10.22 23.13
C LEU A 604 5.55 -10.31 21.81
N VAL A 605 6.22 -10.14 20.66
CA VAL A 605 5.62 -10.35 19.34
C VAL A 605 5.10 -11.80 19.19
N LEU A 606 5.90 -12.80 19.56
CA LEU A 606 5.53 -14.20 19.49
C LEU A 606 4.33 -14.54 20.40
N LYS A 607 4.22 -13.92 21.58
CA LYS A 607 3.05 -14.10 22.46
C LYS A 607 1.78 -13.54 21.81
N GLY A 608 1.86 -12.38 21.15
CA GLY A 608 0.75 -11.84 20.36
C GLY A 608 0.30 -12.77 19.23
N HIS A 609 1.27 -13.27 18.45
CA HIS A 609 1.08 -14.25 17.38
C HIS A 609 0.38 -15.52 17.85
N ILE A 610 0.80 -16.06 19.00
CA ILE A 610 0.25 -17.27 19.62
C ILE A 610 -1.14 -17.01 20.21
N ALA A 611 -1.38 -15.86 20.83
CA ALA A 611 -2.68 -15.51 21.40
C ALA A 611 -3.76 -15.42 20.32
N LEU A 612 -3.46 -14.79 19.18
CA LEU A 612 -4.40 -14.76 18.05
C LEU A 612 -4.57 -16.15 17.43
N SER A 613 -3.48 -16.92 17.26
CA SER A 613 -3.52 -18.29 16.72
C SER A 613 -4.34 -19.28 17.57
N ASN A 614 -4.47 -19.04 18.88
CA ASN A 614 -5.30 -19.85 19.78
C ASN A 614 -6.72 -19.29 19.99
N LEU A 615 -7.06 -18.15 19.38
CA LEU A 615 -8.33 -17.50 19.63
C LEU A 615 -9.51 -18.29 19.05
N ILE A 616 -10.55 -18.45 19.87
CA ILE A 616 -11.82 -19.08 19.52
C ILE A 616 -12.89 -17.98 19.50
N ILE A 617 -13.62 -17.86 18.39
CA ILE A 617 -14.57 -16.76 18.14
C ILE A 617 -15.97 -17.28 17.80
N PRO A 618 -17.06 -16.64 18.27
CA PRO A 618 -18.41 -16.91 17.78
C PRO A 618 -18.55 -16.66 16.27
N ASN A 619 -19.19 -17.58 15.55
CA ASN A 619 -19.20 -17.63 14.09
C ASN A 619 -20.04 -16.56 13.36
N ASN A 620 -20.73 -15.67 14.10
CA ASN A 620 -21.83 -14.86 13.57
C ASN A 620 -21.72 -13.33 13.78
N HIS A 621 -20.76 -12.84 14.56
CA HIS A 621 -20.66 -11.40 14.86
C HIS A 621 -19.25 -10.81 15.02
N VAL A 622 -18.19 -11.62 15.10
CA VAL A 622 -16.83 -11.09 15.32
C VAL A 622 -16.25 -10.51 14.03
N THR A 623 -15.62 -9.34 14.13
CA THR A 623 -14.89 -8.67 13.05
C THR A 623 -13.39 -8.62 13.37
N GLY A 624 -12.54 -8.43 12.36
CA GLY A 624 -11.09 -8.43 12.56
C GLY A 624 -10.58 -7.27 13.43
N PHE A 625 -11.24 -6.12 13.36
CA PHE A 625 -10.97 -4.96 14.22
C PHE A 625 -11.11 -5.30 15.72
N GLN A 626 -12.07 -6.16 16.08
CA GLN A 626 -12.33 -6.53 17.49
C GLN A 626 -11.26 -7.45 18.10
N ILE A 627 -10.43 -8.10 17.28
CA ILE A 627 -9.45 -9.09 17.74
C ILE A 627 -7.98 -8.70 17.47
N ASP A 628 -7.74 -7.62 16.73
CA ASP A 628 -6.39 -7.07 16.48
C ASP A 628 -5.63 -6.73 17.79
N CYS A 629 -6.34 -6.23 18.80
CA CYS A 629 -5.77 -5.95 20.12
C CYS A 629 -5.26 -7.20 20.87
N ILE A 630 -5.72 -8.41 20.51
CA ILE A 630 -5.29 -9.67 21.12
C ILE A 630 -3.82 -9.98 20.82
N ALA A 631 -3.31 -9.51 19.67
CA ALA A 631 -1.89 -9.58 19.37
C ALA A 631 -1.09 -8.45 20.04
N ARG A 632 -1.60 -7.21 19.97
CA ARG A 632 -0.89 -6.01 20.48
C ARG A 632 -0.69 -5.97 22.00
N GLN A 633 -1.61 -6.56 22.78
CA GLN A 633 -1.65 -6.41 24.24
C GLN A 633 -0.30 -6.63 24.96
N PHE A 634 0.55 -7.55 24.46
CA PHE A 634 1.85 -7.83 25.06
C PHE A 634 2.88 -6.71 24.86
N LEU A 635 2.83 -6.03 23.70
CA LEU A 635 3.64 -4.85 23.40
C LEU A 635 3.07 -3.60 24.08
N TRP A 636 1.73 -3.44 24.07
CA TRP A 636 1.05 -2.34 24.76
C TRP A 636 1.34 -2.33 26.27
N ASN A 637 1.44 -3.49 26.92
CA ASN A 637 1.86 -3.65 28.32
C ASN A 637 3.31 -3.17 28.60
N LYS A 638 4.08 -2.80 27.57
CA LYS A 638 5.42 -2.20 27.64
C LYS A 638 5.48 -0.79 27.02
N GLY A 639 4.36 -0.26 26.53
CA GLY A 639 4.32 1.01 25.78
C GLY A 639 4.86 0.91 24.35
N LEU A 640 4.86 -0.29 23.76
CA LEU A 640 5.34 -0.58 22.39
C LEU A 640 4.15 -0.92 21.46
N ASP A 641 4.30 -0.72 20.16
CA ASP A 641 3.29 -1.07 19.14
C ASP A 641 3.94 -1.23 17.74
N TYR A 642 3.13 -1.56 16.71
CA TYR A 642 3.53 -1.68 15.31
C TYR A 642 2.56 -0.95 14.36
N SER A 643 3.09 -0.13 13.46
CA SER A 643 2.32 0.79 12.59
C SER A 643 1.67 0.13 11.36
N HIS A 644 1.24 -1.13 11.46
CA HIS A 644 0.47 -1.86 10.44
C HIS A 644 -0.64 -2.69 11.08
N GLY A 645 -1.51 -3.31 10.27
CA GLY A 645 -2.52 -4.26 10.76
C GLY A 645 -1.88 -5.57 11.24
N THR A 646 -2.64 -6.38 11.99
CA THR A 646 -2.19 -7.72 12.41
C THR A 646 -2.44 -8.80 11.35
N GLY A 647 -3.18 -8.49 10.28
CA GLY A 647 -3.28 -9.37 9.11
C GLY A 647 -4.21 -8.85 8.00
N HIS A 648 -4.07 -9.43 6.82
CA HIS A 648 -4.89 -9.20 5.62
C HIS A 648 -5.40 -10.54 5.05
N GLY A 649 -6.52 -10.50 4.33
CA GLY A 649 -6.96 -11.62 3.50
C GLY A 649 -5.92 -11.93 2.43
N VAL A 650 -5.88 -13.18 1.97
CA VAL A 650 -5.00 -13.65 0.88
C VAL A 650 -5.82 -14.45 -0.13
N ASP A 651 -5.66 -14.19 -1.43
CA ASP A 651 -6.43 -14.89 -2.49
C ASP A 651 -5.79 -16.22 -2.92
N SER A 652 -6.61 -17.13 -3.47
CA SER A 652 -6.13 -18.39 -4.06
C SER A 652 -5.50 -18.16 -5.44
N PHE A 653 -4.17 -18.20 -5.49
CA PHE A 653 -3.34 -17.82 -6.64
C PHE A 653 -3.78 -16.46 -7.19
N GLY A 654 -3.51 -15.39 -6.45
CA GLY A 654 -4.07 -14.05 -6.67
C GLY A 654 -3.31 -12.99 -5.89
N PRO A 655 -3.90 -11.81 -5.62
CA PRO A 655 -3.28 -10.82 -4.74
C PRO A 655 -2.89 -11.41 -3.38
N VAL A 656 -1.69 -11.07 -2.92
CA VAL A 656 -1.26 -11.41 -1.57
C VAL A 656 -2.07 -10.60 -0.55
N HIS A 657 -2.29 -9.31 -0.79
CA HIS A 657 -3.23 -8.50 0.00
C HIS A 657 -4.63 -8.53 -0.65
N SER A 658 -5.60 -9.16 0.02
CA SER A 658 -7.03 -9.13 -0.34
C SER A 658 -7.79 -8.19 0.59
N SER A 659 -8.62 -7.32 0.02
CA SER A 659 -9.23 -6.17 0.72
C SER A 659 -10.66 -6.41 1.21
N GLY A 660 -11.11 -7.66 1.34
CA GLY A 660 -12.46 -8.00 1.84
C GLY A 660 -12.48 -8.53 3.27
N VAL A 661 -11.40 -9.16 3.73
CA VAL A 661 -11.20 -9.62 5.12
C VAL A 661 -9.80 -9.29 5.61
N GLY A 662 -9.60 -9.16 6.93
CA GLY A 662 -8.33 -8.84 7.57
C GLY A 662 -8.52 -8.54 9.05
N ILE A 663 -7.41 -8.26 9.75
CA ILE A 663 -7.36 -8.03 11.20
C ILE A 663 -6.55 -6.73 11.42
N GLY A 664 -7.21 -5.68 11.90
CA GLY A 664 -6.60 -4.35 12.05
C GLY A 664 -7.58 -3.21 11.88
N PHE A 665 -7.04 -2.01 11.64
CA PHE A 665 -7.79 -0.75 11.63
C PHE A 665 -8.39 -0.34 10.28
N ARG A 666 -8.14 -1.10 9.21
CA ARG A 666 -8.69 -0.81 7.86
C ARG A 666 -10.23 -0.93 7.89
N ASP A 667 -10.91 -0.10 7.11
CA ASP A 667 -12.38 0.04 7.12
C ASP A 667 -13.14 -1.29 6.98
N TYR A 668 -12.64 -2.21 6.14
CA TYR A 668 -13.25 -3.53 5.94
C TYR A 668 -13.03 -4.47 7.14
N CYS A 669 -11.94 -4.32 7.92
CA CYS A 669 -11.69 -5.13 9.12
C CYS A 669 -12.74 -4.87 10.23
N ASN A 670 -13.37 -3.70 10.23
CA ASN A 670 -14.45 -3.35 11.17
C ASN A 670 -15.84 -3.64 10.60
N LYS A 671 -16.04 -3.52 9.29
CA LYS A 671 -17.34 -3.78 8.62
C LYS A 671 -17.62 -5.26 8.39
N ASN A 672 -16.61 -6.02 7.97
CA ASN A 672 -16.79 -7.38 7.47
C ASN A 672 -16.51 -8.41 8.58
N LYS A 673 -17.43 -9.39 8.68
CA LYS A 673 -17.39 -10.43 9.71
C LYS A 673 -16.50 -11.60 9.31
N LEU A 674 -15.74 -12.08 10.28
CA LEU A 674 -14.91 -13.28 10.17
C LEU A 674 -15.78 -14.53 10.04
N GLN A 675 -15.47 -15.37 9.05
CA GLN A 675 -16.27 -16.52 8.62
C GLN A 675 -15.37 -17.73 8.31
N LYS A 676 -15.94 -18.93 8.42
CA LYS A 676 -15.31 -20.18 7.99
C LYS A 676 -14.84 -20.08 6.54
N GLY A 677 -13.59 -20.46 6.29
CA GLY A 677 -12.96 -20.38 4.97
C GLY A 677 -12.32 -19.03 4.65
N ASN A 678 -12.41 -18.01 5.52
CA ASN A 678 -11.49 -16.88 5.39
C ASN A 678 -10.05 -17.35 5.64
N LEU A 679 -9.15 -16.94 4.74
CA LEU A 679 -7.72 -17.18 4.74
C LEU A 679 -7.03 -15.82 4.91
N ILE A 680 -6.24 -15.67 5.98
CA ILE A 680 -5.74 -14.39 6.49
C ILE A 680 -4.28 -14.59 6.98
N SER A 681 -3.43 -13.57 6.85
CA SER A 681 -2.17 -13.53 7.60
C SER A 681 -2.43 -13.27 9.10
N ASN A 682 -1.44 -13.61 9.92
CA ASN A 682 -1.32 -13.25 11.33
C ASN A 682 0.15 -12.87 11.50
N GLU A 683 0.43 -11.57 11.51
CA GLU A 683 1.74 -10.96 11.19
C GLU A 683 2.21 -9.90 12.23
N PRO A 684 2.00 -10.04 13.55
CA PRO A 684 2.42 -9.00 14.50
C PRO A 684 3.93 -8.75 14.43
N GLY A 685 4.32 -7.52 14.79
CA GLY A 685 5.71 -7.09 14.75
C GLY A 685 6.07 -6.03 15.78
N TYR A 686 7.31 -5.56 15.73
CA TYR A 686 7.83 -4.43 16.50
C TYR A 686 9.08 -3.90 15.79
N TYR A 687 9.17 -2.59 15.61
CA TYR A 687 10.25 -1.95 14.85
C TYR A 687 10.87 -0.85 15.69
N LYS A 688 12.17 -0.97 15.98
CA LYS A 688 12.97 0.00 16.72
C LYS A 688 13.85 0.76 15.70
N PRO A 689 13.49 2.01 15.32
CA PRO A 689 14.16 2.73 14.24
C PRO A 689 15.68 2.79 14.44
N ASN A 690 16.41 2.59 13.34
CA ASN A 690 17.88 2.54 13.29
C ASN A 690 18.55 1.44 14.14
N CYS A 691 17.79 0.49 14.70
CA CYS A 691 18.32 -0.62 15.49
C CYS A 691 17.99 -1.98 14.87
N TYR A 692 16.71 -2.39 14.92
CA TYR A 692 16.21 -3.67 14.43
C TYR A 692 14.69 -3.66 14.33
N GLY A 693 14.12 -4.57 13.56
CA GLY A 693 12.69 -4.88 13.58
C GLY A 693 12.43 -6.37 13.56
N ILE A 694 11.27 -6.73 14.08
CA ILE A 694 10.80 -8.10 14.24
C ILE A 694 9.41 -8.15 13.62
N ARG A 695 9.16 -9.18 12.81
CA ARG A 695 7.81 -9.62 12.44
C ARG A 695 7.79 -11.15 12.47
N ILE A 696 6.69 -11.73 12.92
CA ILE A 696 6.50 -13.17 13.00
C ILE A 696 5.15 -13.46 12.39
N GLU A 697 5.14 -14.24 11.31
CA GLU A 697 3.92 -14.37 10.52
C GLU A 697 3.57 -15.82 10.18
N ASN A 698 2.28 -16.14 10.21
CA ASN A 698 1.76 -17.33 9.55
C ASN A 698 0.47 -17.02 8.79
N MET A 699 0.28 -17.68 7.66
CA MET A 699 -1.03 -17.82 7.05
C MET A 699 -1.92 -18.76 7.87
N VAL A 700 -3.08 -18.24 8.28
CA VAL A 700 -4.11 -18.95 9.04
C VAL A 700 -5.43 -18.98 8.29
N TYR A 701 -6.26 -19.99 8.51
CA TYR A 701 -7.65 -19.97 8.04
C TYR A 701 -8.64 -20.33 9.15
N LEU A 702 -9.85 -19.79 9.07
CA LEU A 702 -10.91 -20.06 10.04
C LEU A 702 -11.67 -21.34 9.69
N LYS A 703 -11.80 -22.25 10.66
CA LYS A 703 -12.67 -23.44 10.57
C LYS A 703 -13.55 -23.59 11.80
N GLU A 704 -14.69 -24.26 11.64
CA GLU A 704 -15.56 -24.64 12.75
C GLU A 704 -14.83 -25.55 13.75
N ILE A 705 -15.24 -25.45 15.02
CA ILE A 705 -14.87 -26.41 16.05
C ILE A 705 -15.77 -27.65 15.92
N SER A 706 -15.17 -28.84 15.85
CA SER A 706 -15.87 -30.11 15.60
C SER A 706 -16.92 -30.43 16.65
N GLU A 707 -16.67 -30.02 17.90
CA GLU A 707 -17.54 -30.17 19.06
C GLU A 707 -18.65 -29.11 19.11
N ASN A 708 -18.49 -27.97 18.42
CA ASN A 708 -19.46 -26.86 18.43
C ASN A 708 -19.30 -25.92 17.23
N SER A 709 -20.10 -26.14 16.18
CA SER A 709 -20.08 -25.34 14.94
C SER A 709 -20.51 -23.88 15.09
N ASN A 710 -21.01 -23.47 16.27
CA ASN A 710 -21.28 -22.06 16.58
C ASN A 710 -19.98 -21.25 16.80
N TYR A 711 -18.84 -21.91 16.90
CA TYR A 711 -17.53 -21.29 17.10
C TYR A 711 -16.55 -21.64 15.98
N LEU A 712 -15.72 -20.68 15.64
CA LEU A 712 -14.58 -20.82 14.73
C LEU A 712 -13.28 -20.79 15.53
N LYS A 713 -12.26 -21.49 15.03
CA LYS A 713 -10.87 -21.38 15.45
C LYS A 713 -9.96 -21.17 14.26
N PHE A 714 -8.81 -20.53 14.49
CA PHE A 714 -7.75 -20.43 13.49
C PHE A 714 -7.01 -21.77 13.34
N GLU A 715 -6.64 -22.12 12.12
CA GLU A 715 -5.76 -23.23 11.77
C GLU A 715 -4.54 -22.69 11.02
N THR A 716 -3.34 -22.99 11.52
CA THR A 716 -2.08 -22.50 10.93
C THR A 716 -1.65 -23.36 9.73
N THR A 717 -1.56 -22.73 8.55
CA THR A 717 -1.13 -23.38 7.30
C THR A 717 0.39 -23.33 7.09
N THR A 718 1.05 -22.22 7.44
CA THR A 718 2.51 -22.05 7.37
C THR A 718 3.24 -23.04 8.28
N LYS A 719 4.30 -23.68 7.77
CA LYS A 719 5.08 -24.71 8.48
C LYS A 719 6.58 -24.39 8.45
N VAL A 720 6.97 -23.35 9.17
CA VAL A 720 8.38 -22.90 9.27
C VAL A 720 8.72 -22.67 10.75
N PRO A 721 9.88 -23.15 11.26
CA PRO A 721 10.25 -22.98 12.67
C PRO A 721 10.30 -21.51 13.13
N TYR A 722 10.31 -21.30 14.44
CA TYR A 722 10.57 -20.00 15.06
C TYR A 722 12.02 -20.00 15.55
N CYS A 723 12.73 -18.87 15.50
CA CYS A 723 14.11 -18.79 15.96
C CYS A 723 14.20 -19.09 17.46
N LYS A 724 14.75 -20.24 17.85
CA LYS A 724 14.80 -20.63 19.27
C LYS A 724 15.68 -19.69 20.10
N LYS A 725 16.74 -19.12 19.50
CA LYS A 725 17.65 -18.16 20.14
C LYS A 725 16.96 -16.88 20.64
N LEU A 726 15.87 -16.46 20.00
CA LEU A 726 15.15 -15.23 20.34
C LEU A 726 13.99 -15.45 21.34
N ILE A 727 13.78 -16.68 21.83
CA ILE A 727 12.64 -17.01 22.71
C ILE A 727 13.04 -17.00 24.19
N ASN A 728 12.50 -16.04 24.94
CA ASN A 728 12.57 -16.03 26.40
C ASN A 728 11.57 -17.04 26.99
N ILE A 729 12.05 -18.25 27.26
CA ILE A 729 11.27 -19.35 27.84
C ILE A 729 10.64 -18.96 29.20
N ASN A 730 11.14 -17.94 29.90
CA ASN A 730 10.57 -17.49 31.18
C ASN A 730 9.39 -16.52 31.02
N LEU A 731 9.21 -15.89 29.85
CA LEU A 731 8.04 -15.06 29.53
C LEU A 731 6.86 -15.87 28.94
N LEU A 732 7.09 -17.15 28.63
CA LEU A 732 6.07 -18.04 28.08
C LEU A 732 5.34 -18.82 29.19
N THR A 733 4.02 -18.83 29.11
CA THR A 733 3.14 -19.74 29.85
C THR A 733 3.30 -21.18 29.34
N ASN A 734 2.83 -22.15 30.14
CA ASN A 734 2.85 -23.56 29.75
C ASN A 734 1.99 -23.84 28.49
N ILE A 735 0.94 -23.04 28.24
CA ILE A 735 0.10 -23.15 27.04
C ILE A 735 0.88 -22.69 25.81
N GLU A 736 1.56 -21.54 25.88
CA GLU A 736 2.38 -21.03 24.76
C GLU A 736 3.57 -21.96 24.46
N LYS A 737 4.25 -22.48 25.50
CA LYS A 737 5.31 -23.50 25.34
C LYS A 737 4.79 -24.76 24.66
N LYS A 738 3.63 -25.28 25.08
CA LYS A 738 3.02 -26.45 24.44
C LYS A 738 2.68 -26.15 22.98
N TRP A 739 2.08 -25.00 22.68
CA TRP A 739 1.71 -24.62 21.32
C TRP A 739 2.93 -24.53 20.39
N ILE A 740 4.04 -23.94 20.85
CA ILE A 740 5.29 -23.90 20.08
C ILE A 740 5.84 -25.31 19.87
N ASN A 741 5.88 -26.14 20.92
CA ASN A 741 6.39 -27.52 20.83
C ASN A 741 5.53 -28.39 19.90
N ASP A 742 4.20 -28.30 19.98
CA ASP A 742 3.26 -29.00 19.08
C ASP A 742 3.44 -28.53 17.62
N TYR A 743 3.60 -27.21 17.41
CA TYR A 743 3.80 -26.61 16.10
C TYR A 743 5.13 -27.07 15.48
N HIS A 744 6.23 -27.01 16.25
CA HIS A 744 7.56 -27.49 15.86
C HIS A 744 7.58 -29.00 15.59
N GLU A 745 6.93 -29.82 16.41
CA GLU A 745 6.82 -31.25 16.18
C GLU A 745 6.04 -31.55 14.87
N SER A 746 5.01 -30.76 14.56
CA SER A 746 4.27 -30.86 13.29
C SER A 746 5.13 -30.52 12.06
N ILE A 747 6.11 -29.61 12.22
CA ILE A 747 7.10 -29.27 11.18
C ILE A 747 8.14 -30.39 11.05
N TRP A 748 8.65 -30.92 12.16
CA TRP A 748 9.60 -32.04 12.15
C TRP A 748 9.04 -33.24 11.36
N LYS A 749 7.85 -33.72 11.75
CA LYS A 749 7.18 -34.87 11.12
C LYS A 749 6.88 -34.67 9.63
N LEU A 750 6.73 -33.42 9.18
CA LEU A 750 6.43 -33.05 7.79
C LEU A 750 7.67 -32.99 6.90
N TYR A 751 8.85 -32.68 7.45
CA TYR A 751 10.06 -32.40 6.67
C TYR A 751 11.28 -33.27 6.98
N GLU A 752 11.33 -34.03 8.09
CA GLU A 752 12.51 -34.84 8.46
C GLU A 752 12.92 -35.84 7.36
N ASN A 753 11.95 -36.29 6.55
CA ASN A 753 12.12 -37.26 5.47
C ASN A 753 12.23 -36.58 4.08
N LYS A 754 12.17 -35.24 3.98
CA LYS A 754 12.45 -34.47 2.75
C LYS A 754 13.93 -34.02 2.62
N PHE A 755 14.73 -34.22 3.67
CA PHE A 755 16.16 -33.90 3.69
C PHE A 755 16.99 -35.17 3.94
N GLU A 756 18.21 -35.23 3.40
CA GLU A 756 19.10 -36.38 3.63
C GLU A 756 19.46 -36.49 5.12
N LYS A 757 19.38 -37.70 5.67
CA LYS A 757 19.55 -37.91 7.12
C LYS A 757 20.98 -37.58 7.55
N LYS A 758 21.13 -36.62 8.47
CA LYS A 758 22.38 -35.96 8.89
C LYS A 758 22.97 -34.94 7.91
N SER A 759 22.25 -34.49 6.87
CA SER A 759 22.64 -33.31 6.09
C SER A 759 22.68 -32.05 6.97
N TRP A 760 23.19 -30.94 6.45
CA TRP A 760 23.17 -29.68 7.20
C TRP A 760 21.73 -29.23 7.49
N GLU A 761 20.87 -29.26 6.48
CA GLU A 761 19.45 -28.93 6.52
C GLU A 761 18.70 -29.83 7.52
N TRP A 762 18.98 -31.14 7.54
CA TRP A 762 18.37 -32.08 8.47
C TRP A 762 18.77 -31.82 9.93
N ASN A 763 20.05 -31.52 10.18
CA ASN A 763 20.53 -31.19 11.53
C ASN A 763 20.02 -29.82 12.00
N TRP A 764 19.98 -28.82 11.10
CA TRP A 764 19.39 -27.50 11.35
C TRP A 764 17.93 -27.61 11.73
N LEU A 765 17.13 -28.31 10.92
CA LEU A 765 15.72 -28.55 11.16
C LEU A 765 15.52 -29.21 12.53
N LYS A 766 16.28 -30.27 12.84
CA LYS A 766 16.19 -30.99 14.12
C LYS A 766 16.46 -30.08 15.32
N ARG A 767 17.38 -29.13 15.17
CA ARG A 767 17.73 -28.16 16.22
C ARG A 767 16.61 -27.15 16.41
N GLU A 768 16.14 -26.50 15.34
CA GLU A 768 15.10 -25.46 15.42
C GLU A 768 13.70 -26.01 15.73
N THR A 769 13.41 -27.29 15.46
CA THR A 769 12.15 -27.96 15.87
C THR A 769 12.28 -28.82 17.13
N SER A 770 13.40 -28.73 17.86
CA SER A 770 13.51 -29.38 19.18
C SER A 770 12.59 -28.68 20.20
N PRO A 771 12.01 -29.39 21.18
CA PRO A 771 11.21 -28.77 22.24
C PRO A 771 11.97 -27.64 22.97
N LEU A 772 11.23 -26.59 23.36
CA LEU A 772 11.71 -25.51 24.25
C LEU A 772 12.05 -26.04 25.65
#